data_AF-A0A969KZY6-F1
#
_entry.id   AF-A0A969KZY6-F1
#
_cell.length_a   1.000
_cell.length_b   1.000
_cell.length_c   1.000
_cell.angle_alpha   90.00
_cell.angle_beta   90.00
_cell.angle_gamma   90.00
#
_symmetry.space_group_name_H-M   'P 1'
#
loop_
_entity.id
_entity.type
_entity.pdbx_description
1 polymer ?
#
loop_
_entity_poly.entity_id
_entity_poly.type
_entity_poly.pdbx_seq_one_letter_code
_entity_poly.pdbx_strand_id
1 'polypeptide(L)'
;MEPGTSAKLFHFLVRTSGLALLYIVTAQLGFLAAIPPGNVTVVWPPSGLAVAAVLIYGYRAGLGIWLGSFLINVWSMGGGLTAGAIAASIALGSTAQALAAACLLLRWIGPFPSTPSGKDLVKFVGVTAFTCVIAATIGVTSLRLGGLVNPDRYLFTWATWWLGDGLGIVIITPLLLVIRRWLNREQVTQQVMPIMSGLGVGLGLFLFIIIYSQETQAITAELEVDSEVALAQFKNTIHIAMHDLSTLSALYRASSQVRRHEFQTFMDSDVHGTFATPGIQALEWIPRVPAAQRAAYEAAARRDGLSDFQFVELDKHGQRIPAASRAEYFPVYYVEPLAGNEAALGFDAASEPTRYDIVARARDSGQTLATPPITLIQETGQQKGLVIFQPVYSGGKPNDTVTARRQHLLGFVVGVFRLGDLLTASVDSYHNRAGLDFYLFEGQSLLGLHPAHTRTEPLQINDSLTPASLQSGLFHTENLELLGRRWQLIVQPTPAYINSRRTWTPWAGMGALLTFTGLVIFYIRQRQQAEQTLAESQKQYRLLAQNVSDVIWILDLETMRFRYVSPSVERLRGYTPEQVLGQNLTEVITPASLEYFYKAVPERLNEFKQGHQKYYTDIIENLCRDGTTVWTENTGHFHVNEDNGHVEIYGVARDMTARRQAEAEIRRRNRELALLNQVIAASASGLESEEILNIACRELALAFDVPQVTATVLRLDKITARVVAEYRADGRPSALGVTIPIGRTPSAQYALPINAPLPVNDTHGDARLGALQAKLRESGTTSLLLLPLHINGELAGSLSLESVEPRTFSTEEINLAWSVADQVAGALARGRMAQIQQRLSTVVEQSEQSVIITDTNGEIIYVNPTFERNSGYSQAEVLGQNPRLLKSNHHDNVFYAELWATISTGQVWRGRFVNKMKNGTLHTEDATITPVRDENGAITGYVGLQRDVTQELQMEEQYRQVQKMERLAACQAG
;
A
#
# COMPACT_ATOMS: atom_id res chain seq x y z
N MET A 1 -36.88 -48.53 -18.90
CA MET A 1 -35.60 -47.83 -19.08
C MET A 1 -35.73 -46.49 -18.41
N GLU A 2 -34.98 -46.25 -17.33
CA GLU A 2 -35.12 -45.04 -16.52
C GLU A 2 -34.64 -43.79 -17.27
N PRO A 3 -35.38 -42.68 -17.25
CA PRO A 3 -35.03 -41.43 -17.95
C PRO A 3 -33.77 -40.71 -17.42
N GLY A 4 -33.07 -41.25 -16.41
CA GLY A 4 -31.86 -40.65 -15.81
C GLY A 4 -30.51 -41.11 -16.39
N THR A 5 -30.45 -42.24 -17.10
CA THR A 5 -29.18 -42.82 -17.57
C THR A 5 -28.63 -42.13 -18.83
N SER A 6 -29.52 -41.74 -19.75
CA SER A 6 -29.13 -41.03 -20.99
C SER A 6 -28.47 -39.68 -20.69
N ALA A 7 -29.03 -38.90 -19.76
CA ALA A 7 -28.51 -37.59 -19.39
C ALA A 7 -27.12 -37.70 -18.73
N LYS A 8 -26.88 -38.71 -17.88
CA LYS A 8 -25.57 -38.93 -17.25
C LYS A 8 -24.50 -39.36 -18.26
N LEU A 9 -24.87 -40.21 -19.23
CA LEU A 9 -23.97 -40.63 -20.31
C LEU A 9 -23.61 -39.46 -21.22
N PHE A 10 -24.60 -38.64 -21.59
CA PHE A 10 -24.38 -37.44 -22.40
C PHE A 10 -23.42 -36.45 -21.72
N HIS A 11 -23.64 -36.12 -20.44
CA HIS A 11 -22.74 -35.24 -19.68
C HIS A 11 -21.32 -35.82 -19.54
N PHE A 12 -21.18 -37.13 -19.39
CA PHE A 12 -19.87 -37.78 -19.36
C PHE A 12 -19.15 -37.65 -20.70
N LEU A 13 -19.81 -37.93 -21.83
CA LEU A 13 -19.23 -37.83 -23.17
C LEU A 13 -18.81 -36.40 -23.50
N VAL A 14 -19.65 -35.40 -23.19
CA VAL A 14 -19.34 -33.98 -23.40
C VAL A 14 -18.12 -33.57 -22.58
N ARG A 15 -18.04 -33.96 -21.30
CA ARG A 15 -16.89 -33.64 -20.44
C ARG A 15 -15.60 -34.31 -20.90
N THR A 16 -15.66 -35.60 -21.26
CA THR A 16 -14.50 -36.34 -21.76
C THR A 16 -13.98 -35.74 -23.07
N SER A 17 -14.87 -35.42 -24.00
CA SER A 17 -14.51 -34.80 -25.29
C SER A 17 -13.94 -33.39 -25.10
N GLY A 18 -14.56 -32.59 -24.23
CA GLY A 18 -14.07 -31.25 -23.90
C GLY A 18 -12.69 -31.28 -23.23
N LEU A 19 -12.44 -32.23 -22.32
CA LEU A 19 -11.13 -32.41 -21.69
C LEU A 19 -10.06 -32.86 -22.69
N ALA A 20 -10.40 -33.79 -23.59
CA ALA A 20 -9.49 -34.23 -24.65
C ALA A 20 -9.10 -33.06 -25.57
N LEU A 21 -10.08 -32.25 -25.99
CA LEU A 21 -9.83 -31.05 -26.79
C LEU A 21 -8.95 -30.05 -26.05
N LEU A 22 -9.25 -29.78 -24.77
CA LEU A 22 -8.46 -28.84 -23.97
C LEU A 22 -7.03 -29.33 -23.78
N TYR A 23 -6.83 -30.65 -23.58
CA TYR A 23 -5.51 -31.26 -23.54
C TYR A 23 -4.74 -31.01 -24.84
N ILE A 24 -5.36 -31.25 -26.00
CA ILE A 24 -4.76 -30.99 -27.32
C ILE A 24 -4.37 -29.52 -27.47
N VAL A 25 -5.26 -28.58 -27.14
CA VAL A 25 -5.00 -27.13 -27.22
C VAL A 25 -3.83 -26.74 -26.33
N THR A 26 -3.80 -27.21 -25.08
CA THR A 26 -2.70 -26.92 -24.16
C THR A 26 -1.38 -27.59 -24.57
N ALA A 27 -1.43 -28.73 -25.26
CA ALA A 27 -0.25 -29.41 -25.78
C ALA A 27 0.33 -28.67 -26.99
N GLN A 28 -0.51 -28.12 -27.87
CA GLN A 28 -0.09 -27.24 -28.96
C GLN A 28 0.65 -26.00 -28.43
N LEU A 29 0.12 -25.37 -27.38
CA LEU A 29 0.81 -24.27 -26.70
C LEU A 29 2.18 -24.71 -26.13
N GLY A 30 2.25 -25.93 -25.59
CA GLY A 30 3.51 -26.51 -25.12
C GLY A 30 4.53 -26.72 -26.24
N PHE A 31 4.12 -27.16 -27.42
CA PHE A 31 5.03 -27.34 -28.57
C PHE A 31 5.55 -26.01 -29.12
N LEU A 32 4.74 -24.96 -29.13
CA LEU A 32 5.19 -23.60 -29.49
C LEU A 32 6.27 -23.06 -28.54
N ALA A 33 6.35 -23.61 -27.31
CA ALA A 33 7.30 -23.24 -26.27
C ALA A 33 8.54 -24.17 -26.18
N ALA A 34 8.67 -25.16 -27.08
CA ALA A 34 9.78 -26.10 -27.05
C ALA A 34 11.14 -25.46 -27.43
N ILE A 35 12.22 -25.91 -26.80
CA ILE A 35 13.58 -25.38 -27.01
C ILE A 35 14.44 -26.38 -27.81
N PRO A 36 14.69 -26.15 -29.13
CA PRO A 36 15.67 -26.91 -29.92
C PRO A 36 17.05 -27.07 -29.26
N PRO A 37 17.75 -28.23 -29.43
CA PRO A 37 17.53 -29.26 -30.45
C PRO A 37 16.61 -30.42 -30.02
N GLY A 38 15.97 -30.36 -28.85
CA GLY A 38 14.92 -31.28 -28.45
C GLY A 38 13.59 -30.56 -28.55
N ASN A 39 12.57 -31.12 -29.21
CA ASN A 39 11.20 -30.56 -29.20
C ASN A 39 10.54 -30.71 -27.81
N VAL A 40 11.26 -30.33 -26.74
CA VAL A 40 10.87 -30.47 -25.34
C VAL A 40 10.72 -29.07 -24.76
N THR A 41 9.56 -28.82 -24.18
CA THR A 41 9.28 -27.57 -23.47
C THR A 41 9.65 -27.68 -22.01
N VAL A 42 10.13 -26.58 -21.45
CA VAL A 42 10.49 -26.45 -20.02
C VAL A 42 9.24 -26.54 -19.13
N VAL A 43 8.05 -26.28 -19.66
CA VAL A 43 6.77 -26.45 -18.96
C VAL A 43 5.81 -27.17 -19.90
N TRP A 44 5.20 -28.26 -19.46
CA TRP A 44 4.18 -28.99 -20.22
C TRP A 44 2.79 -28.73 -19.61
N PRO A 45 2.04 -27.70 -20.06
CA PRO A 45 0.74 -27.37 -19.48
C PRO A 45 -0.29 -28.53 -19.40
N PRO A 46 -0.32 -29.49 -20.35
CA PRO A 46 -1.25 -30.60 -20.29
C PRO A 46 -1.12 -31.47 -19.03
N SER A 47 0.07 -31.59 -18.44
CA SER A 47 0.25 -32.39 -17.22
C SER A 47 -0.50 -31.78 -16.04
N GLY A 48 -0.42 -30.46 -15.85
CA GLY A 48 -1.15 -29.76 -14.80
C GLY A 48 -2.65 -29.65 -15.05
N LEU A 49 -3.06 -29.50 -16.32
CA LEU A 49 -4.47 -29.65 -16.70
C LEU A 49 -5.00 -31.04 -16.31
N ALA A 50 -4.24 -32.10 -16.60
CA ALA A 50 -4.64 -33.46 -16.32
C ALA A 50 -4.82 -33.71 -14.81
N VAL A 51 -3.85 -33.29 -13.99
CA VAL A 51 -3.97 -33.42 -12.52
C VAL A 51 -5.14 -32.61 -11.98
N ALA A 52 -5.31 -31.36 -12.43
CA ALA A 52 -6.46 -30.54 -12.04
C ALA A 52 -7.79 -31.20 -12.43
N ALA A 53 -7.89 -31.73 -13.65
CA ALA A 53 -9.09 -32.38 -14.13
C ALA A 53 -9.46 -33.62 -13.30
N VAL A 54 -8.48 -34.42 -12.88
CA VAL A 54 -8.73 -35.56 -11.98
C VAL A 54 -9.15 -35.10 -10.58
N LEU A 55 -8.51 -34.07 -10.02
CA LEU A 55 -8.91 -33.50 -8.72
C LEU A 55 -10.33 -32.91 -8.76
N ILE A 56 -10.75 -32.40 -9.93
CA ILE A 56 -12.02 -31.71 -10.13
C ILE A 56 -13.17 -32.67 -10.48
N TYR A 57 -12.95 -33.57 -11.44
CA TYR A 57 -13.98 -34.45 -12.02
C TYR A 57 -13.83 -35.92 -11.58
N GLY A 58 -12.82 -36.23 -10.79
CA GLY A 58 -12.49 -37.59 -10.32
C GLY A 58 -11.77 -38.43 -11.38
N TYR A 59 -11.54 -39.70 -11.04
CA TYR A 59 -10.79 -40.67 -11.87
C TYR A 59 -11.36 -40.86 -13.29
N ARG A 60 -12.64 -40.54 -13.50
CA ARG A 60 -13.31 -40.59 -14.80
C ARG A 60 -12.72 -39.62 -15.84
N ALA A 61 -12.02 -38.57 -15.39
CA ALA A 61 -11.25 -37.69 -16.27
C ALA A 61 -10.12 -38.40 -17.02
N GLY A 62 -9.65 -39.55 -16.52
CA GLY A 62 -8.57 -40.32 -17.12
C GLY A 62 -8.81 -40.68 -18.58
N LEU A 63 -10.06 -40.97 -18.97
CA LEU A 63 -10.39 -41.29 -20.36
C LEU A 63 -10.16 -40.09 -21.30
N GLY A 64 -10.49 -38.88 -20.84
CA GLY A 64 -10.30 -37.65 -21.62
C GLY A 64 -8.82 -37.28 -21.75
N ILE A 65 -8.04 -37.49 -20.69
CA ILE A 65 -6.58 -37.30 -20.70
C ILE A 65 -5.93 -38.27 -21.68
N TRP A 66 -6.32 -39.55 -21.63
CA TRP A 66 -5.79 -40.56 -22.53
C TRP A 66 -6.11 -40.23 -23.99
N LEU A 67 -7.38 -39.91 -24.30
CA LEU A 67 -7.80 -39.53 -25.66
C LEU A 67 -7.05 -38.30 -26.17
N GLY A 68 -6.95 -37.24 -25.36
CA GLY A 68 -6.24 -36.03 -25.74
C GLY A 68 -4.75 -36.27 -25.99
N SER A 69 -4.08 -36.98 -25.08
CA SER A 69 -2.65 -37.33 -25.22
C SER A 69 -2.39 -38.26 -26.40
N PHE A 70 -3.27 -39.24 -26.63
CA PHE A 70 -3.16 -40.15 -27.77
C PHE A 70 -3.26 -39.40 -29.11
N LEU A 71 -4.32 -38.60 -29.28
CA LEU A 71 -4.58 -37.89 -30.53
C LEU A 71 -3.46 -36.90 -30.88
N ILE A 72 -2.96 -36.14 -29.89
CA ILE A 72 -1.87 -35.18 -30.15
C ILE A 72 -0.56 -35.87 -30.52
N ASN A 73 -0.23 -36.99 -29.88
CA ASN A 73 1.00 -37.73 -30.19
C ASN A 73 0.91 -38.43 -31.55
N VAL A 74 -0.24 -39.01 -31.92
CA VAL A 74 -0.47 -39.59 -33.25
C VAL A 74 -0.30 -38.52 -34.34
N TRP A 75 -0.89 -37.34 -34.13
CA TRP A 75 -0.78 -36.24 -35.07
C TRP A 75 0.66 -35.73 -35.20
N SER A 76 1.35 -35.53 -34.07
CA SER A 76 2.75 -35.05 -34.05
C SER A 76 3.74 -36.03 -34.69
N MET A 77 3.48 -37.34 -34.64
CA MET A 77 4.37 -38.37 -35.20
C MET A 77 4.06 -38.75 -36.64
N GLY A 78 3.08 -38.10 -37.29
CA GLY A 78 2.74 -38.33 -38.71
C GLY A 78 1.90 -39.58 -38.98
N GLY A 79 1.33 -40.22 -37.95
CA GLY A 79 0.46 -41.40 -38.09
C GLY A 79 1.18 -42.74 -38.34
N GLY A 80 0.41 -43.81 -38.53
CA GLY A 80 0.93 -45.19 -38.72
C GLY A 80 0.79 -46.09 -37.49
N LEU A 81 0.94 -47.41 -37.68
CA LEU A 81 0.65 -48.41 -36.63
C LEU A 81 1.66 -48.34 -35.46
N THR A 82 2.94 -48.13 -35.78
CA THR A 82 4.03 -47.98 -34.79
C THR A 82 3.90 -46.68 -34.01
N ALA A 83 3.66 -45.56 -34.71
CA ALA A 83 3.38 -44.27 -34.09
C ALA A 83 2.13 -44.32 -33.19
N GLY A 84 1.08 -45.03 -33.63
CA GLY A 84 -0.12 -45.27 -32.84
C GLY A 84 0.17 -46.05 -31.55
N ALA A 85 0.97 -47.11 -31.61
CA ALA A 85 1.36 -47.88 -30.43
C ALA A 85 2.19 -47.06 -29.44
N ILE A 86 3.15 -46.26 -29.94
CA ILE A 86 3.96 -45.35 -29.12
C ILE A 86 3.07 -44.28 -28.46
N ALA A 87 2.19 -43.64 -29.23
CA ALA A 87 1.26 -42.63 -28.74
C ALA A 87 0.30 -43.19 -27.68
N ALA A 88 -0.19 -44.41 -27.85
CA ALA A 88 -1.05 -45.09 -26.87
C ALA A 88 -0.30 -45.35 -25.55
N SER A 89 0.97 -45.73 -25.64
CA SER A 89 1.83 -45.93 -24.47
C SER A 89 2.12 -44.61 -23.74
N ILE A 90 2.45 -43.54 -24.47
CA ILE A 90 2.63 -42.20 -23.89
C ILE A 90 1.35 -41.74 -23.19
N ALA A 91 0.19 -41.91 -23.83
CA ALA A 91 -1.11 -41.57 -23.26
C ALA A 91 -1.43 -42.35 -21.98
N LEU A 92 -1.06 -43.63 -21.91
CA LEU A 92 -1.14 -44.43 -20.67
C LEU A 92 -0.24 -43.84 -19.58
N GLY A 93 0.99 -43.47 -19.90
CA GLY A 93 1.92 -42.83 -18.97
C GLY A 93 1.40 -41.51 -18.40
N SER A 94 0.94 -40.60 -19.27
CA SER A 94 0.35 -39.31 -18.85
C SER A 94 -0.90 -39.50 -17.97
N THR A 95 -1.75 -40.47 -18.31
CA THR A 95 -2.96 -40.77 -17.55
C THR A 95 -2.64 -41.37 -16.18
N ALA A 96 -1.71 -42.32 -16.13
CA ALA A 96 -1.26 -42.95 -14.89
C ALA A 96 -0.62 -41.93 -13.95
N GLN A 97 0.23 -41.03 -14.47
CA GLN A 97 0.79 -39.92 -13.70
C GLN A 97 -0.29 -39.03 -13.11
N ALA A 98 -1.27 -38.60 -13.90
CA ALA A 98 -2.32 -37.70 -13.43
C ALA A 98 -3.17 -38.35 -12.33
N LEU A 99 -3.52 -39.63 -12.49
CA LEU A 99 -4.26 -40.40 -11.49
C LEU A 99 -3.44 -40.61 -10.20
N ALA A 100 -2.15 -40.95 -10.32
CA ALA A 100 -1.25 -41.15 -9.19
C ALA A 100 -1.03 -39.84 -8.42
N ALA A 101 -0.77 -38.74 -9.12
CA ALA A 101 -0.62 -37.40 -8.54
C ALA A 101 -1.87 -37.02 -7.76
N ALA A 102 -3.05 -37.08 -8.39
CA ALA A 102 -4.30 -36.75 -7.71
C ALA A 102 -4.58 -37.64 -6.50
N CYS A 103 -4.33 -38.95 -6.59
CA CYS A 103 -4.51 -39.89 -5.49
C CYS A 103 -3.62 -39.56 -4.29
N LEU A 104 -2.31 -39.34 -4.52
CA LEU A 104 -1.36 -39.01 -3.47
C LEU A 104 -1.60 -37.62 -2.87
N LEU A 105 -1.95 -36.63 -3.70
CA LEU A 105 -2.32 -35.29 -3.24
C LEU A 105 -3.56 -35.34 -2.33
N LEU A 106 -4.62 -36.04 -2.75
CA LEU A 106 -5.82 -36.23 -1.93
C LEU A 106 -5.53 -37.02 -0.65
N ARG A 107 -4.58 -37.95 -0.65
CA ARG A 107 -4.22 -38.75 0.53
C ARG A 107 -3.37 -37.97 1.55
N TRP A 108 -2.44 -37.12 1.11
CA TRP A 108 -1.45 -36.49 1.99
C TRP A 108 -1.72 -35.01 2.30
N ILE A 109 -2.50 -34.34 1.46
CA ILE A 109 -2.93 -32.94 1.64
C ILE A 109 -4.44 -32.86 1.90
N GLY A 110 -5.22 -33.80 1.34
CA GLY A 110 -6.69 -33.75 1.39
C GLY A 110 -7.28 -32.98 0.19
N PRO A 111 -8.58 -32.64 0.23
CA PRO A 111 -9.16 -31.70 -0.71
C PRO A 111 -8.34 -30.40 -0.64
N PHE A 112 -7.83 -29.94 -1.78
CA PHE A 112 -6.84 -28.86 -1.82
C PHE A 112 -7.32 -27.67 -0.96
N PRO A 113 -6.64 -27.34 0.15
CA PRO A 113 -7.20 -26.45 1.17
C PRO A 113 -7.45 -25.05 0.59
N SER A 114 -8.43 -24.32 1.15
CA SER A 114 -8.68 -22.91 0.81
C SER A 114 -7.50 -22.01 1.17
N THR A 115 -6.70 -22.45 2.14
CA THR A 115 -5.52 -21.77 2.68
C THR A 115 -4.38 -22.79 2.84
N PRO A 116 -3.62 -23.09 1.76
CA PRO A 116 -2.52 -24.05 1.85
C PRO A 116 -1.40 -23.47 2.72
N SER A 117 -0.99 -24.19 3.75
CA SER A 117 0.16 -23.83 4.56
C SER A 117 1.46 -24.03 3.78
N GLY A 118 2.57 -23.43 4.24
CA GLY A 118 3.89 -23.68 3.65
C GLY A 118 4.25 -25.17 3.59
N LYS A 119 3.77 -25.98 4.57
CA LYS A 119 3.95 -27.44 4.57
C LYS A 119 3.15 -28.13 3.45
N ASP A 120 1.96 -27.63 3.13
CA ASP A 120 1.12 -28.18 2.07
C ASP A 120 1.73 -27.90 0.69
N LEU A 121 2.33 -26.72 0.51
CA LEU A 121 3.10 -26.38 -0.69
C LEU A 121 4.31 -27.31 -0.89
N VAL A 122 5.08 -27.58 0.16
CA VAL A 122 6.24 -28.50 0.09
C VAL A 122 5.79 -29.92 -0.26
N LYS A 123 4.72 -30.42 0.38
CA LYS A 123 4.13 -31.72 0.04
C LYS A 123 3.62 -31.77 -1.40
N PHE A 124 2.97 -30.71 -1.87
CA PHE A 124 2.45 -30.62 -3.23
C PHE A 124 3.56 -30.71 -4.27
N VAL A 125 4.66 -29.96 -4.08
CA VAL A 125 5.84 -30.02 -4.95
C VAL A 125 6.49 -31.41 -4.88
N GLY A 126 6.64 -31.98 -3.68
CA GLY A 126 7.24 -33.31 -3.51
C GLY A 126 6.44 -34.44 -4.18
N VAL A 127 5.12 -34.46 -4.02
CA VAL A 127 4.24 -35.44 -4.68
C VAL A 127 4.28 -35.27 -6.20
N THR A 128 4.28 -34.03 -6.68
CA THR A 128 4.39 -33.72 -8.10
C THR A 128 5.70 -34.26 -8.68
N ALA A 129 6.83 -33.92 -8.07
CA ALA A 129 8.16 -34.38 -8.49
C ALA A 129 8.25 -35.93 -8.53
N PHE A 130 7.68 -36.60 -7.52
CA PHE A 130 7.67 -38.06 -7.45
C PHE A 130 6.83 -38.70 -8.55
N THR A 131 5.63 -38.17 -8.82
CA THR A 131 4.70 -38.77 -9.79
C THR A 131 5.07 -38.49 -11.24
N CYS A 132 5.81 -37.40 -11.51
CA CYS A 132 6.33 -37.07 -12.84
C CYS A 132 7.29 -38.12 -13.41
N VAL A 133 7.89 -38.96 -12.55
CA VAL A 133 8.73 -40.09 -12.97
C VAL A 133 7.95 -41.07 -13.84
N ILE A 134 6.65 -41.21 -13.64
CA ILE A 134 5.81 -42.18 -14.36
C ILE A 134 5.74 -41.83 -15.85
N ALA A 135 5.28 -40.63 -16.22
CA ALA A 135 5.15 -40.27 -17.63
C ALA A 135 6.49 -40.07 -18.30
N ALA A 136 7.49 -39.50 -17.61
CA ALA A 136 8.84 -39.35 -18.16
C ALA A 136 9.46 -40.72 -18.50
N THR A 137 9.31 -41.71 -17.62
CA THR A 137 9.86 -43.06 -17.86
C THR A 137 9.11 -43.77 -18.98
N ILE A 138 7.78 -43.84 -18.91
CA ILE A 138 6.98 -44.52 -19.92
C ILE A 138 7.14 -43.84 -21.29
N GLY A 139 7.06 -42.52 -21.35
CA GLY A 139 7.12 -41.76 -22.60
C GLY A 139 8.48 -41.87 -23.28
N VAL A 140 9.58 -41.58 -22.57
CA VAL A 140 10.93 -41.61 -23.16
C VAL A 140 11.37 -43.03 -23.49
N THR A 141 10.98 -44.03 -22.69
CA THR A 141 11.23 -45.45 -23.03
C THR A 141 10.48 -45.86 -24.29
N SER A 142 9.22 -45.47 -24.45
CA SER A 142 8.42 -45.79 -25.64
C SER A 142 8.98 -45.13 -26.90
N LEU A 143 9.46 -43.88 -26.80
CA LEU A 143 10.17 -43.23 -27.91
C LEU A 143 11.50 -43.91 -28.24
N ARG A 144 12.24 -44.37 -27.22
CA ARG A 144 13.49 -45.11 -27.40
C ARG A 144 13.27 -46.44 -28.11
N LEU A 145 12.27 -47.22 -27.67
CA LEU A 145 11.89 -48.49 -28.31
C LEU A 145 11.36 -48.26 -29.73
N GLY A 146 10.72 -47.11 -29.98
CA GLY A 146 10.30 -46.67 -31.31
C GLY A 146 11.43 -46.16 -32.22
N GLY A 147 12.68 -46.12 -31.76
CA GLY A 147 13.82 -45.63 -32.53
C GLY A 147 13.90 -44.10 -32.68
N LEU A 148 13.06 -43.35 -31.97
CA LEU A 148 12.97 -41.88 -32.09
C LEU A 148 13.93 -41.13 -31.16
N VAL A 149 14.49 -41.81 -30.14
CA VAL A 149 15.47 -41.24 -29.20
C VAL A 149 16.76 -42.07 -29.20
N ASN A 150 17.90 -41.39 -29.34
CA ASN A 150 19.23 -41.99 -29.28
C ASN A 150 19.63 -42.33 -27.82
N PRO A 151 20.25 -43.49 -27.53
CA PRO A 151 20.78 -43.85 -26.20
C PRO A 151 21.48 -42.73 -25.45
N ASP A 152 22.36 -42.00 -26.15
CA ASP A 152 23.22 -40.99 -25.52
C ASP A 152 22.43 -39.78 -25.03
N ARG A 153 21.22 -39.56 -25.57
CA ARG A 153 20.30 -38.48 -25.18
C ARG A 153 19.17 -38.94 -24.27
N TYR A 154 19.12 -40.22 -23.89
CA TYR A 154 18.02 -40.77 -23.10
C TYR A 154 17.86 -40.05 -21.75
N LEU A 155 18.95 -39.93 -20.98
CA LEU A 155 18.91 -39.32 -19.64
C LEU A 155 18.54 -37.83 -19.70
N PHE A 156 19.09 -37.11 -20.68
CA PHE A 156 18.75 -35.71 -20.91
C PHE A 156 17.27 -35.55 -21.25
N THR A 157 16.77 -36.31 -22.23
CA THR A 157 15.36 -36.25 -22.66
C THR A 157 14.42 -36.62 -21.52
N TRP A 158 14.77 -37.63 -20.72
CA TRP A 158 14.03 -38.03 -19.52
C TRP A 158 13.99 -36.91 -18.47
N ALA A 159 15.14 -36.28 -18.18
CA ALA A 159 15.21 -35.19 -17.20
C ALA A 159 14.41 -33.96 -17.65
N THR A 160 14.47 -33.60 -18.93
CA THR A 160 13.70 -32.49 -19.49
C THR A 160 12.20 -32.79 -19.47
N TRP A 161 11.79 -34.03 -19.78
CA TRP A 161 10.39 -34.45 -19.71
C TRP A 161 9.84 -34.40 -18.28
N TRP A 162 10.60 -34.95 -17.33
CA TRP A 162 10.27 -34.93 -15.90
C TRP A 162 10.10 -33.49 -15.39
N LEU A 163 11.03 -32.61 -15.76
CA LEU A 163 10.99 -31.20 -15.38
C LEU A 163 9.79 -30.47 -16.00
N GLY A 164 9.54 -30.71 -17.29
CA GLY A 164 8.42 -30.14 -18.04
C GLY A 164 7.07 -30.50 -17.42
N ASP A 165 6.85 -31.78 -17.13
CA ASP A 165 5.63 -32.25 -16.48
C ASP A 165 5.49 -31.71 -15.06
N GLY A 166 6.58 -31.68 -14.30
CA GLY A 166 6.61 -31.17 -12.93
C GLY A 166 6.24 -29.70 -12.84
N LEU A 167 6.85 -28.86 -13.67
CA LEU A 167 6.53 -27.44 -13.74
C LEU A 167 5.12 -27.20 -14.27
N GLY A 168 4.67 -28.00 -15.25
CA GLY A 168 3.30 -27.97 -15.74
C GLY A 168 2.28 -28.20 -14.62
N ILE A 169 2.51 -29.19 -13.76
CA ILE A 169 1.65 -29.48 -12.61
C ILE A 169 1.73 -28.38 -11.56
N VAL A 170 2.94 -27.92 -11.19
CA VAL A 170 3.13 -26.91 -10.15
C VAL A 170 2.49 -25.57 -10.53
N ILE A 171 2.51 -25.21 -11.81
CA ILE A 171 1.99 -23.94 -12.31
C ILE A 171 0.49 -24.07 -12.61
N ILE A 172 0.10 -25.01 -13.47
CA ILE A 172 -1.26 -25.04 -14.03
C ILE A 172 -2.28 -25.61 -13.04
N THR A 173 -1.89 -26.59 -12.21
CA THR A 173 -2.85 -27.25 -11.30
C THR A 173 -3.44 -26.28 -10.26
N PRO A 174 -2.63 -25.52 -9.49
CA PRO A 174 -3.16 -24.59 -8.50
C PRO A 174 -3.98 -23.48 -9.15
N LEU A 175 -3.56 -22.99 -10.33
CA LEU A 175 -4.26 -21.95 -11.08
C LEU A 175 -5.69 -22.38 -11.44
N LEU A 176 -5.85 -23.59 -12.01
CA LEU A 176 -7.17 -24.10 -12.39
C LEU A 176 -8.07 -24.37 -11.19
N LEU A 177 -7.52 -24.80 -10.05
CA LEU A 177 -8.26 -24.97 -8.81
C LEU A 177 -8.75 -23.62 -8.25
N VAL A 178 -7.93 -22.57 -8.32
CA VAL A 178 -8.30 -21.20 -7.93
C VAL A 178 -9.38 -20.63 -8.85
N ILE A 179 -9.21 -20.76 -10.18
CA ILE A 179 -10.21 -20.31 -11.17
C ILE A 179 -11.55 -20.99 -10.93
N ARG A 180 -11.56 -22.31 -10.67
CA ARG A 180 -12.79 -23.05 -10.35
C ARG A 180 -13.50 -22.50 -9.12
N ARG A 181 -12.76 -22.22 -8.04
CA ARG A 181 -13.32 -21.64 -6.82
C ARG A 181 -13.90 -20.25 -7.05
N TRP A 182 -13.19 -19.43 -7.83
CA TRP A 182 -13.65 -18.11 -8.23
C TRP A 182 -14.95 -18.17 -9.04
N LEU A 183 -15.04 -19.07 -10.03
CA LEU A 183 -16.26 -19.32 -10.81
C LEU A 183 -17.42 -19.79 -9.93
N ASN A 184 -17.13 -20.60 -8.91
CA ASN A 184 -18.13 -21.08 -7.94
C ASN A 184 -18.50 -20.04 -6.87
N ARG A 185 -17.97 -18.81 -6.95
CA ARG A 185 -18.17 -17.73 -5.96
C ARG A 185 -17.81 -18.13 -4.53
N GLU A 186 -16.89 -19.09 -4.35
CA GLU A 186 -16.30 -19.34 -3.04
C GLU A 186 -15.41 -18.15 -2.65
N GLN A 187 -15.38 -17.77 -1.36
CA GLN A 187 -14.50 -16.72 -0.87
C GLN A 187 -13.04 -17.09 -1.16
N VAL A 188 -12.46 -16.47 -2.18
CA VAL A 188 -11.03 -16.55 -2.47
C VAL A 188 -10.33 -15.73 -1.38
N THR A 189 -9.73 -16.39 -0.39
CA THR A 189 -9.08 -15.76 0.78
C THR A 189 -7.82 -14.98 0.40
N GLN A 190 -7.39 -14.03 1.25
CA GLN A 190 -6.16 -13.24 1.08
C GLN A 190 -4.89 -14.10 0.88
N GLN A 191 -4.88 -15.36 1.31
CA GLN A 191 -3.74 -16.28 1.15
C GLN A 191 -3.59 -16.86 -0.28
N VAL A 192 -4.55 -16.64 -1.18
CA VAL A 192 -4.43 -17.04 -2.59
C VAL A 192 -3.58 -16.02 -3.38
N MET A 193 -3.43 -14.79 -2.89
CA MET A 193 -2.59 -13.75 -3.51
C MET A 193 -1.12 -14.16 -3.69
N PRO A 194 -0.39 -14.69 -2.69
CA PRO A 194 0.99 -15.13 -2.88
C PRO A 194 1.12 -16.28 -3.90
N ILE A 195 0.10 -17.14 -4.03
CA ILE A 195 0.07 -18.20 -5.05
C ILE A 195 -0.08 -17.60 -6.45
N MET A 196 -0.97 -16.62 -6.61
CA MET A 196 -1.14 -15.88 -7.87
C MET A 196 0.10 -15.04 -8.24
N SER A 197 0.77 -14.44 -7.26
CA SER A 197 2.04 -13.72 -7.46
C SER A 197 3.16 -14.68 -7.89
N GLY A 198 3.31 -15.81 -7.20
CA GLY A 198 4.27 -16.85 -7.58
C GLY A 198 4.01 -17.40 -8.98
N LEU A 199 2.73 -17.56 -9.33
CA LEU A 199 2.29 -17.96 -10.67
C LEU A 199 2.61 -16.93 -11.75
N GLY A 200 2.34 -15.64 -11.50
CA GLY A 200 2.66 -14.58 -12.44
C GLY A 200 4.17 -14.42 -12.66
N VAL A 201 4.97 -14.52 -11.61
CA VAL A 201 6.43 -14.52 -11.70
C VAL A 201 6.94 -15.75 -12.46
N GLY A 202 6.43 -16.94 -12.14
CA GLY A 202 6.80 -18.18 -12.81
C GLY A 202 6.45 -18.18 -14.30
N LEU A 203 5.24 -17.73 -14.66
CA LEU A 203 4.80 -17.61 -16.04
C LEU A 203 5.57 -16.50 -16.79
N GLY A 204 5.96 -15.42 -16.10
CA GLY A 204 6.78 -14.34 -16.66
C GLY A 204 8.20 -14.80 -16.99
N LEU A 205 8.83 -15.52 -16.06
CA LEU A 205 10.13 -16.17 -16.27
C LEU A 205 10.06 -17.19 -17.40
N PHE A 206 8.96 -17.95 -17.49
CA PHE A 206 8.76 -18.92 -18.57
C PHE A 206 8.67 -18.25 -19.94
N LEU A 207 7.85 -17.22 -20.09
CA LEU A 207 7.76 -16.46 -21.35
C LEU A 207 9.10 -15.80 -21.71
N PHE A 208 9.81 -15.27 -20.72
CA PHE A 208 11.14 -14.71 -20.94
C PHE A 208 12.09 -15.76 -21.53
N ILE A 209 12.17 -16.95 -20.93
CA ILE A 209 13.04 -18.04 -21.40
C ILE A 209 12.67 -18.47 -22.83
N ILE A 210 11.37 -18.59 -23.15
CA ILE A 210 10.92 -18.96 -24.50
C ILE A 210 11.35 -17.93 -25.53
N ILE A 211 10.98 -16.67 -25.33
CA ILE A 211 11.23 -15.61 -26.31
C ILE A 211 12.75 -15.43 -26.48
N TYR A 212 13.49 -15.46 -25.36
CA TYR A 212 14.95 -15.40 -25.39
C TYR A 212 15.58 -16.58 -26.15
N SER A 213 15.06 -17.79 -25.95
CA SER A 213 15.53 -18.98 -26.66
C SER A 213 15.20 -18.92 -28.16
N GLN A 214 14.00 -18.47 -28.53
CA GLN A 214 13.59 -18.30 -29.92
C GLN A 214 14.45 -17.25 -30.62
N GLU A 215 14.71 -16.11 -29.98
CA GLU A 215 15.63 -15.10 -30.50
C GLU A 215 17.03 -15.66 -30.66
N THR A 216 17.53 -16.42 -29.68
CA THR A 216 18.86 -17.04 -29.77
C THR A 216 18.94 -17.99 -30.97
N GLN A 217 17.89 -18.78 -31.23
CA GLN A 217 17.83 -19.66 -32.40
C GLN A 217 17.75 -18.90 -33.71
N ALA A 218 16.96 -17.83 -33.77
CA ALA A 218 16.91 -16.96 -34.94
C ALA A 218 18.28 -16.36 -35.25
N ILE A 219 19.00 -15.90 -34.22
CA ILE A 219 20.37 -15.37 -34.37
C ILE A 219 21.33 -16.45 -34.88
N THR A 220 21.24 -17.68 -34.37
CA THR A 220 22.06 -18.81 -34.85
C THR A 220 21.75 -19.16 -36.30
N ALA A 221 20.47 -19.27 -36.66
CA ALA A 221 20.07 -19.58 -38.04
C ALA A 221 20.48 -18.47 -39.01
N GLU A 222 20.38 -17.21 -38.60
CA GLU A 222 20.86 -16.09 -39.41
C GLU A 222 22.37 -16.11 -39.55
N LEU A 223 23.12 -16.43 -38.49
CA LEU A 223 24.58 -16.62 -38.57
C LEU A 223 24.97 -17.71 -39.56
N GLU A 224 24.25 -18.83 -39.59
CA GLU A 224 24.48 -19.92 -40.55
C GLU A 224 24.28 -19.43 -42.00
N VAL A 225 23.14 -18.80 -42.29
CA VAL A 225 22.86 -18.21 -43.61
C VAL A 225 23.94 -17.21 -44.02
N ASP A 226 24.41 -16.39 -43.09
CA ASP A 226 25.42 -15.37 -43.38
C ASP A 226 26.79 -15.96 -43.68
N SER A 227 27.12 -17.01 -42.93
CA SER A 227 28.35 -17.75 -43.10
C SER A 227 28.35 -18.49 -44.44
N GLU A 228 27.23 -19.09 -44.84
CA GLU A 228 27.08 -19.72 -46.15
C GLU A 228 27.21 -18.71 -47.31
N VAL A 229 26.61 -17.52 -47.18
CA VAL A 229 26.71 -16.47 -48.19
C VAL A 229 28.15 -15.95 -48.30
N ALA A 230 28.80 -15.67 -47.17
CA ALA A 230 30.20 -15.24 -47.16
C ALA A 230 31.11 -16.33 -47.74
N LEU A 231 30.85 -17.60 -47.43
CA LEU A 231 31.58 -18.72 -47.99
C LEU A 231 31.38 -18.84 -49.50
N ALA A 232 30.15 -18.67 -49.99
CA ALA A 232 29.88 -18.69 -51.42
C ALA A 232 30.66 -17.58 -52.15
N GLN A 233 30.78 -16.39 -51.56
CA GLN A 233 31.59 -15.30 -52.11
C GLN A 233 33.08 -15.59 -52.07
N PHE A 234 33.58 -16.18 -50.99
CA PHE A 234 34.98 -16.63 -50.89
C PHE A 234 35.31 -17.67 -51.97
N LYS A 235 34.45 -18.69 -52.14
CA LYS A 235 34.58 -19.69 -53.22
C LYS A 235 34.54 -19.03 -54.60
N ASN A 236 33.64 -18.09 -54.81
CA ASN A 236 33.52 -17.36 -56.08
C ASN A 236 34.77 -16.53 -56.38
N THR A 237 35.34 -15.85 -55.38
CA THR A 237 36.59 -15.07 -55.51
C THR A 237 37.75 -15.96 -55.95
N ILE A 238 37.90 -17.14 -55.34
CA ILE A 238 38.92 -18.14 -55.75
C ILE A 238 38.63 -18.65 -57.17
N HIS A 239 37.37 -18.90 -57.51
CA HIS A 239 36.99 -19.38 -58.84
C HIS A 239 37.30 -18.33 -59.93
N ILE A 240 37.06 -17.05 -59.68
CA ILE A 240 37.43 -15.94 -60.57
C ILE A 240 38.96 -15.92 -60.75
N ALA A 241 39.71 -15.99 -59.66
CA ALA A 241 41.16 -16.08 -59.72
C ALA A 241 41.68 -17.30 -60.52
N MET A 242 41.04 -18.45 -60.40
CA MET A 242 41.38 -19.63 -61.22
C MET A 242 41.02 -19.46 -62.70
N HIS A 243 39.96 -18.69 -62.98
CA HIS A 243 39.59 -18.32 -64.34
C HIS A 243 40.69 -17.44 -64.97
N ASP A 244 41.23 -16.47 -64.23
CA ASP A 244 42.35 -15.61 -64.68
C ASP A 244 43.57 -16.45 -65.09
N LEU A 245 43.97 -17.42 -64.25
CA LEU A 245 45.07 -18.34 -64.56
C LEU A 245 44.78 -19.20 -65.80
N SER A 246 43.52 -19.61 -65.99
CA SER A 246 43.11 -20.40 -67.14
C SER A 246 43.11 -19.59 -68.44
N THR A 247 42.72 -18.31 -68.37
CA THR A 247 42.78 -17.37 -69.48
C THR A 247 44.23 -17.10 -69.91
N LEU A 248 45.13 -16.91 -68.95
CA LEU A 248 46.56 -16.78 -69.23
C LEU A 248 47.16 -18.10 -69.75
N SER A 249 46.72 -19.26 -69.24
CA SER A 249 47.13 -20.57 -69.79
C SER A 249 46.71 -20.73 -71.26
N ALA A 250 45.54 -20.22 -71.64
CA ALA A 250 45.06 -20.25 -73.01
C ALA A 250 45.93 -19.40 -73.96
N LEU A 251 46.43 -18.24 -73.52
CA LEU A 251 47.36 -17.40 -74.29
C LEU A 251 48.61 -18.20 -74.72
N TYR A 252 49.21 -18.94 -73.78
CA TYR A 252 50.39 -19.77 -74.05
C TYR A 252 50.11 -21.03 -74.86
N ARG A 253 48.86 -21.52 -74.87
CA ARG A 253 48.46 -22.65 -75.73
C ARG A 253 48.19 -22.21 -77.17
N ALA A 254 47.68 -20.99 -77.35
CA ALA A 254 47.33 -20.45 -78.67
C ALA A 254 48.52 -19.80 -79.39
N SER A 255 49.51 -19.31 -78.64
CA SER A 255 50.66 -18.57 -79.18
C SER A 255 51.91 -19.45 -79.25
N SER A 256 52.69 -19.35 -80.32
CA SER A 256 53.97 -20.08 -80.44
C SER A 256 55.07 -19.50 -79.55
N GLN A 257 55.01 -18.19 -79.28
CA GLN A 257 55.91 -17.49 -78.37
C GLN A 257 55.16 -16.27 -77.82
N VAL A 258 55.34 -15.97 -76.53
CA VAL A 258 54.79 -14.79 -75.86
C VAL A 258 55.95 -13.91 -75.40
N ARG A 259 56.04 -12.69 -75.92
CA ARG A 259 57.05 -11.69 -75.54
C ARG A 259 56.61 -10.94 -74.28
N ARG A 260 57.56 -10.35 -73.54
CA ARG A 260 57.26 -9.59 -72.30
C ARG A 260 56.20 -8.51 -72.48
N HIS A 261 56.30 -7.68 -73.53
CA HIS A 261 55.32 -6.62 -73.77
C HIS A 261 53.93 -7.16 -74.12
N GLU A 262 53.84 -8.32 -74.79
CA GLU A 262 52.57 -8.99 -75.10
C GLU A 262 51.94 -9.55 -73.82
N PHE A 263 52.76 -10.14 -72.93
CA PHE A 263 52.34 -10.56 -71.60
C PHE A 263 51.83 -9.35 -70.80
N GLN A 264 52.61 -8.28 -70.71
CA GLN A 264 52.22 -7.06 -69.99
C GLN A 264 50.92 -6.45 -70.55
N THR A 265 50.79 -6.33 -71.88
CA THR A 265 49.57 -5.78 -72.52
C THR A 265 48.35 -6.67 -72.26
N PHE A 266 48.52 -7.98 -72.24
CA PHE A 266 47.45 -8.92 -71.91
C PHE A 266 47.01 -8.78 -70.46
N MET A 267 47.94 -8.47 -69.56
CA MET A 267 47.71 -8.30 -68.13
C MET A 267 47.22 -6.90 -67.72
N ASP A 268 47.37 -5.90 -68.60
CA ASP A 268 47.02 -4.50 -68.33
C ASP A 268 45.50 -4.31 -68.10
N SER A 269 45.16 -3.65 -66.99
CA SER A 269 43.80 -3.53 -66.47
C SER A 269 42.88 -2.66 -67.33
N ASP A 270 43.44 -1.70 -68.08
CA ASP A 270 42.66 -0.70 -68.81
C ASP A 270 41.99 -1.24 -70.10
N VAL A 271 42.44 -2.41 -70.60
CA VAL A 271 41.94 -2.98 -71.87
C VAL A 271 40.98 -4.16 -71.65
N HIS A 272 41.15 -4.95 -70.59
CA HIS A 272 40.36 -6.17 -70.35
C HIS A 272 39.61 -6.20 -69.01
N GLY A 273 39.84 -5.26 -68.09
CA GLY A 273 39.07 -5.15 -66.84
C GLY A 273 39.07 -6.39 -65.93
N THR A 274 39.96 -7.37 -66.11
CA THR A 274 39.80 -8.72 -65.51
C THR A 274 40.93 -9.21 -64.59
N PHE A 275 42.11 -8.59 -64.51
CA PHE A 275 43.17 -9.07 -63.58
C PHE A 275 43.23 -8.30 -62.24
N ALA A 276 42.15 -7.58 -61.91
CA ALA A 276 42.00 -6.84 -60.65
C ALA A 276 41.35 -7.67 -59.53
N THR A 277 41.47 -9.02 -59.57
CA THR A 277 40.89 -9.88 -58.54
C THR A 277 41.53 -9.56 -57.18
N PRO A 278 40.77 -9.03 -56.22
CA PRO A 278 41.37 -8.56 -54.98
C PRO A 278 41.90 -9.74 -54.16
N GLY A 279 43.18 -9.65 -53.75
CA GLY A 279 43.94 -10.72 -53.11
C GLY A 279 45.01 -11.40 -53.99
N ILE A 280 45.06 -11.12 -55.31
CA ILE A 280 46.20 -11.48 -56.17
C ILE A 280 47.31 -10.45 -55.99
N GLN A 281 48.48 -10.91 -55.56
CA GLN A 281 49.70 -10.09 -55.48
C GLN A 281 50.42 -10.02 -56.82
N ALA A 282 50.48 -11.15 -57.54
CA ALA A 282 51.14 -11.23 -58.83
C ALA A 282 50.65 -12.41 -59.67
N LEU A 283 50.71 -12.25 -60.99
CA LEU A 283 50.53 -13.32 -61.97
C LEU A 283 51.84 -13.52 -62.72
N GLU A 284 52.28 -14.78 -62.79
CA GLU A 284 53.63 -15.17 -63.17
C GLU A 284 53.62 -16.20 -64.30
N TRP A 285 54.65 -16.13 -65.15
CA TRP A 285 54.98 -17.19 -66.10
C TRP A 285 56.29 -17.85 -65.71
N ILE A 286 56.23 -19.16 -65.47
CA ILE A 286 57.36 -20.00 -65.07
C ILE A 286 57.62 -21.06 -66.15
N PRO A 287 58.49 -20.79 -67.14
CA PRO A 287 58.81 -21.75 -68.18
C PRO A 287 59.58 -22.94 -67.61
N ARG A 288 59.42 -24.10 -68.26
CA ARG A 288 60.33 -25.23 -68.05
C ARG A 288 61.59 -25.01 -68.88
N VAL A 289 62.73 -24.83 -68.23
CA VAL A 289 64.01 -24.56 -68.91
C VAL A 289 65.00 -25.70 -68.67
N PRO A 290 65.29 -26.55 -69.68
CA PRO A 290 66.36 -27.53 -69.58
C PRO A 290 67.71 -26.86 -69.32
N ALA A 291 68.62 -27.55 -68.61
CA ALA A 291 69.93 -26.99 -68.23
C ALA A 291 70.71 -26.37 -69.41
N ALA A 292 70.67 -27.03 -70.57
CA ALA A 292 71.34 -26.58 -71.79
C ALA A 292 70.80 -25.24 -72.34
N GLN A 293 69.59 -24.83 -71.97
CA GLN A 293 68.91 -23.63 -72.46
C GLN A 293 69.02 -22.44 -71.49
N ARG A 294 69.55 -22.62 -70.27
CA ARG A 294 69.63 -21.56 -69.24
C ARG A 294 70.26 -20.26 -69.77
N ALA A 295 71.46 -20.35 -70.35
CA ALA A 295 72.18 -19.18 -70.85
C ALA A 295 71.40 -18.42 -71.94
N ALA A 296 70.65 -19.13 -72.79
CA ALA A 296 69.84 -18.52 -73.83
C ALA A 296 68.63 -17.75 -73.25
N TYR A 297 67.97 -18.29 -72.23
CA TYR A 297 66.86 -17.64 -71.54
C TYR A 297 67.30 -16.41 -70.75
N GLU A 298 68.44 -16.48 -70.04
CA GLU A 298 69.01 -15.33 -69.33
C GLU A 298 69.41 -14.21 -70.30
N ALA A 299 70.06 -14.53 -71.42
CA ALA A 299 70.41 -13.55 -72.44
C ALA A 299 69.18 -12.95 -73.14
N ALA A 300 68.11 -13.73 -73.34
CA ALA A 300 66.85 -13.25 -73.89
C ALA A 300 66.15 -12.27 -72.93
N ALA A 301 66.08 -12.58 -71.63
CA ALA A 301 65.48 -11.70 -70.63
C ALA A 301 66.22 -10.35 -70.53
N ARG A 302 67.55 -10.34 -70.64
CA ARG A 302 68.36 -9.12 -70.68
C ARG A 302 68.08 -8.26 -71.92
N ARG A 303 67.82 -8.88 -73.07
CA ARG A 303 67.38 -8.17 -74.30
C ARG A 303 65.97 -7.60 -74.17
N ASP A 304 65.11 -8.28 -73.40
CA ASP A 304 63.72 -7.87 -73.13
C ASP A 304 63.60 -6.83 -71.99
N GLY A 305 64.70 -6.18 -71.60
CA GLY A 305 64.69 -5.04 -70.68
C GLY A 305 65.06 -5.33 -69.21
N LEU A 306 65.41 -6.57 -68.86
CA LEU A 306 65.87 -6.92 -67.50
C LEU A 306 67.39 -7.08 -67.43
N SER A 307 68.13 -5.98 -67.27
CA SER A 307 69.61 -5.93 -67.32
C SER A 307 70.32 -6.95 -66.44
N ASP A 308 69.79 -7.22 -65.24
CA ASP A 308 70.42 -8.06 -64.21
C ASP A 308 69.74 -9.43 -64.03
N PHE A 309 68.94 -9.86 -65.00
CA PHE A 309 68.23 -11.13 -64.90
C PHE A 309 69.20 -12.32 -64.95
N GLN A 310 69.05 -13.21 -63.97
CA GLN A 310 69.73 -14.51 -63.88
C GLN A 310 68.85 -15.46 -63.08
N PHE A 311 69.03 -16.77 -63.24
CA PHE A 311 68.32 -17.72 -62.38
C PHE A 311 68.94 -17.69 -60.98
N VAL A 312 68.11 -17.48 -59.96
CA VAL A 312 68.50 -17.34 -58.56
C VAL A 312 67.77 -18.32 -57.67
N GLU A 313 68.36 -18.62 -56.52
CA GLU A 313 67.73 -19.34 -55.41
C GLU A 313 68.01 -18.59 -54.10
N LEU A 314 67.33 -18.96 -53.02
CA LEU A 314 67.57 -18.39 -51.70
C LEU A 314 68.54 -19.27 -50.90
N ASP A 315 69.51 -18.66 -50.26
CA ASP A 315 70.36 -19.35 -49.29
C ASP A 315 69.64 -19.57 -47.94
N LYS A 316 70.32 -20.20 -46.97
CA LYS A 316 69.74 -20.46 -45.63
C LYS A 316 69.41 -19.20 -44.83
N HIS A 317 69.93 -18.04 -45.24
CA HIS A 317 69.69 -16.74 -44.64
C HIS A 317 68.66 -15.91 -45.43
N GLY A 318 68.03 -16.48 -46.47
CA GLY A 318 67.05 -15.82 -47.31
C GLY A 318 67.63 -14.81 -48.30
N GLN A 319 68.93 -14.87 -48.59
CA GLN A 319 69.58 -14.01 -49.59
C GLN A 319 69.58 -14.65 -50.97
N ARG A 320 69.43 -13.83 -52.01
CA ARG A 320 69.43 -14.27 -53.41
C ARG A 320 70.84 -14.63 -53.87
N ILE A 321 71.05 -15.88 -54.25
CA ILE A 321 72.30 -16.40 -54.83
C ILE A 321 72.03 -17.02 -56.21
N PRO A 322 73.03 -17.14 -57.10
CA PRO A 322 72.84 -17.82 -58.38
C PRO A 322 72.36 -19.27 -58.18
N ALA A 323 71.36 -19.68 -58.96
CA ALA A 323 70.77 -21.01 -58.85
C ALA A 323 71.79 -22.13 -59.12
N ALA A 324 71.80 -23.16 -58.26
CA ALA A 324 72.66 -24.32 -58.39
C ALA A 324 72.45 -25.09 -59.71
N SER A 325 73.39 -25.95 -60.08
CA SER A 325 73.26 -26.77 -61.30
C SER A 325 72.15 -27.81 -61.15
N ARG A 326 71.12 -27.76 -62.03
CA ARG A 326 69.97 -28.68 -62.06
C ARG A 326 69.70 -29.16 -63.49
N ALA A 327 69.02 -30.29 -63.64
CA ALA A 327 68.67 -30.84 -64.96
C ALA A 327 67.64 -29.97 -65.71
N GLU A 328 66.72 -29.37 -64.95
CA GLU A 328 65.72 -28.41 -65.42
C GLU A 328 65.50 -27.34 -64.35
N TYR A 329 65.09 -26.17 -64.81
CA TYR A 329 64.84 -24.98 -64.01
C TYR A 329 63.42 -24.48 -64.25
N PHE A 330 62.84 -23.86 -63.22
CA PHE A 330 61.52 -23.23 -63.26
C PHE A 330 61.63 -21.80 -62.74
N PRO A 331 62.32 -20.90 -63.49
CA PRO A 331 62.52 -19.51 -63.09
C PRO A 331 61.22 -18.70 -63.23
N VAL A 332 60.92 -17.80 -62.31
CA VAL A 332 59.91 -16.76 -62.54
C VAL A 332 60.40 -15.85 -63.66
N TYR A 333 59.85 -16.00 -64.86
CA TYR A 333 60.36 -15.34 -66.08
C TYR A 333 59.60 -14.05 -66.38
N TYR A 334 58.27 -14.08 -66.26
CA TYR A 334 57.42 -12.89 -66.25
C TYR A 334 56.65 -12.81 -64.94
N VAL A 335 56.42 -11.59 -64.48
CA VAL A 335 55.62 -11.27 -63.28
C VAL A 335 54.94 -9.94 -63.50
N GLU A 336 53.62 -9.89 -63.31
CA GLU A 336 52.83 -8.66 -63.38
C GLU A 336 51.86 -8.56 -62.18
N PRO A 337 51.70 -7.39 -61.55
CA PRO A 337 52.48 -6.17 -61.80
C PRO A 337 53.95 -6.34 -61.38
N LEU A 338 54.88 -5.84 -62.18
CA LEU A 338 56.30 -5.90 -61.83
C LEU A 338 56.64 -5.10 -60.56
N ALA A 339 56.00 -3.94 -60.39
CA ALA A 339 56.22 -3.06 -59.25
C ALA A 339 55.87 -3.77 -57.93
N GLY A 340 56.83 -3.87 -57.00
CA GLY A 340 56.67 -4.55 -55.72
C GLY A 340 56.85 -6.08 -55.77
N ASN A 341 57.10 -6.65 -56.96
CA ASN A 341 57.32 -8.09 -57.16
C ASN A 341 58.69 -8.42 -57.77
N GLU A 342 59.61 -7.46 -57.85
CA GLU A 342 60.92 -7.58 -58.50
C GLU A 342 61.81 -8.66 -57.87
N ALA A 343 61.60 -8.92 -56.57
CA ALA A 343 62.32 -9.93 -55.81
C ALA A 343 62.12 -11.36 -56.35
N ALA A 344 60.98 -11.64 -56.97
CA ALA A 344 60.69 -12.97 -57.52
C ALA A 344 61.36 -13.24 -58.87
N LEU A 345 61.70 -12.21 -59.65
CA LEU A 345 62.26 -12.41 -60.98
C LEU A 345 63.50 -13.31 -60.96
N GLY A 346 63.48 -14.35 -61.78
CA GLY A 346 64.56 -15.33 -61.89
C GLY A 346 64.61 -16.36 -60.75
N PHE A 347 63.75 -16.26 -59.73
CA PHE A 347 63.69 -17.25 -58.65
C PHE A 347 63.26 -18.60 -59.20
N ASP A 348 64.10 -19.63 -58.98
CA ASP A 348 63.87 -20.99 -59.43
C ASP A 348 62.92 -21.71 -58.46
N ALA A 349 61.67 -21.94 -58.87
CA ALA A 349 60.69 -22.63 -58.04
C ALA A 349 61.12 -24.06 -57.65
N ALA A 350 62.05 -24.68 -58.39
CA ALA A 350 62.60 -25.98 -58.04
C ALA A 350 63.72 -25.94 -56.98
N SER A 351 64.22 -24.76 -56.59
CA SER A 351 65.23 -24.66 -55.54
C SER A 351 64.67 -24.87 -54.14
N GLU A 352 63.37 -24.61 -53.95
CA GLU A 352 62.68 -24.77 -52.67
C GLU A 352 61.91 -26.10 -52.64
N PRO A 353 62.18 -27.02 -51.68
CA PRO A 353 61.54 -28.34 -51.64
C PRO A 353 60.00 -28.30 -51.65
N THR A 354 59.42 -27.34 -50.91
CA THR A 354 57.98 -27.13 -50.78
C THR A 354 57.31 -26.78 -52.11
N ARG A 355 57.90 -25.87 -52.89
CA ARG A 355 57.40 -25.48 -54.20
C ARG A 355 57.64 -26.57 -55.23
N TYR A 356 58.80 -27.23 -55.17
CA TYR A 356 59.15 -28.29 -56.10
C TYR A 356 58.20 -29.49 -56.01
N ASP A 357 57.77 -29.90 -54.80
CA ASP A 357 56.75 -30.95 -54.63
C ASP A 357 55.47 -30.63 -55.43
N ILE A 358 54.98 -29.40 -55.30
CA ILE A 358 53.76 -28.94 -55.98
C ILE A 358 53.97 -28.84 -57.49
N VAL A 359 55.10 -28.29 -57.93
CA VAL A 359 55.48 -28.24 -59.35
C VAL A 359 55.49 -29.64 -59.96
N ALA A 360 56.12 -30.61 -59.28
CA ALA A 360 56.20 -31.99 -59.75
C ALA A 360 54.82 -32.66 -59.80
N ARG A 361 54.00 -32.49 -58.76
CA ARG A 361 52.65 -33.07 -58.68
C ARG A 361 51.67 -32.41 -59.65
N ALA A 362 51.75 -31.11 -59.86
CA ALA A 362 50.92 -30.38 -60.83
C ALA A 362 51.29 -30.82 -62.26
N ARG A 363 52.59 -30.91 -62.57
CA ARG A 363 53.08 -31.45 -63.86
C ARG A 363 52.56 -32.86 -64.13
N ASP A 364 52.68 -33.75 -63.14
CA ASP A 364 52.40 -35.17 -63.36
C ASP A 364 50.88 -35.47 -63.36
N SER A 365 50.11 -34.75 -62.53
CA SER A 365 48.65 -34.91 -62.45
C SER A 365 47.88 -34.15 -63.54
N GLY A 366 48.45 -33.05 -64.05
CA GLY A 366 47.75 -32.11 -64.94
C GLY A 366 46.72 -31.22 -64.23
N GLN A 367 46.63 -31.30 -62.90
CA GLN A 367 45.71 -30.51 -62.10
C GLN A 367 46.37 -29.21 -61.63
N THR A 368 45.55 -28.16 -61.47
CA THR A 368 45.94 -26.93 -60.80
C THR A 368 46.07 -27.21 -59.29
N LEU A 369 47.26 -26.98 -58.73
CA LEU A 369 47.57 -27.26 -57.32
C LEU A 369 48.17 -26.04 -56.64
N ALA A 370 47.97 -25.91 -55.34
CA ALA A 370 48.51 -24.80 -54.55
C ALA A 370 49.52 -25.26 -53.49
N THR A 371 50.45 -24.37 -53.12
CA THR A 371 51.43 -24.61 -52.06
C THR A 371 50.81 -24.69 -50.67
N PRO A 372 51.52 -25.25 -49.68
CA PRO A 372 51.32 -24.84 -48.30
C PRO A 372 51.45 -23.34 -48.11
N PRO A 373 50.88 -22.79 -47.02
CA PRO A 373 50.99 -21.38 -46.73
C PRO A 373 52.47 -21.10 -46.49
N ILE A 374 53.08 -20.34 -47.40
CA ILE A 374 54.50 -20.02 -47.38
C ILE A 374 54.67 -18.52 -47.18
N THR A 375 55.83 -18.11 -46.68
CA THR A 375 56.22 -16.70 -46.77
C THR A 375 56.59 -16.42 -48.22
N LEU A 376 55.93 -15.45 -48.86
CA LEU A 376 56.20 -15.12 -50.25
C LEU A 376 57.57 -14.45 -50.36
N ILE A 377 58.27 -14.68 -51.48
CA ILE A 377 59.57 -14.04 -51.72
C ILE A 377 59.42 -12.53 -51.93
N GLN A 378 58.22 -12.10 -52.34
CA GLN A 378 57.82 -10.71 -52.49
C GLN A 378 57.09 -10.15 -51.25
N GLU A 379 57.11 -10.84 -50.10
CA GLU A 379 56.40 -10.39 -48.90
C GLU A 379 57.18 -9.31 -48.16
N THR A 380 56.52 -8.19 -47.87
CA THR A 380 57.08 -7.07 -47.09
C THR A 380 56.57 -7.03 -45.64
N GLY A 381 55.54 -7.82 -45.32
CA GLY A 381 54.92 -7.98 -43.99
C GLY A 381 55.09 -9.39 -43.40
N GLN A 382 54.09 -9.85 -42.64
CA GLN A 382 54.08 -11.17 -41.98
C GLN A 382 52.95 -12.10 -42.48
N GLN A 383 52.25 -11.73 -43.55
CA GLN A 383 51.14 -12.54 -44.06
C GLN A 383 51.64 -13.85 -44.70
N LYS A 384 50.84 -14.92 -44.55
CA LYS A 384 51.05 -16.16 -45.29
C LYS A 384 50.44 -16.04 -46.68
N GLY A 385 51.22 -16.40 -47.69
CA GLY A 385 50.77 -16.43 -49.06
C GLY A 385 50.53 -17.84 -49.58
N LEU A 386 49.79 -17.91 -50.68
CA LEU A 386 49.45 -19.12 -51.41
C LEU A 386 49.94 -18.96 -52.86
N VAL A 387 50.67 -19.95 -53.37
CA VAL A 387 51.09 -19.95 -54.77
C VAL A 387 50.39 -21.09 -55.50
N ILE A 388 49.63 -20.74 -56.54
CA ILE A 388 48.85 -21.68 -57.34
C ILE A 388 49.58 -21.95 -58.65
N PHE A 389 49.87 -23.22 -58.94
CA PHE A 389 50.54 -23.66 -60.16
C PHE A 389 49.54 -24.29 -61.13
N GLN A 390 49.39 -23.70 -62.31
CA GLN A 390 48.60 -24.25 -63.41
C GLN A 390 49.53 -24.72 -64.55
N PRO A 391 49.66 -26.05 -64.78
CA PRO A 391 50.55 -26.56 -65.81
C PRO A 391 50.05 -26.24 -67.21
N VAL A 392 50.96 -25.81 -68.07
CA VAL A 392 50.68 -25.50 -69.47
C VAL A 392 51.47 -26.46 -70.36
N TYR A 393 50.73 -27.23 -71.15
CA TYR A 393 51.31 -28.18 -72.10
C TYR A 393 51.17 -27.65 -73.53
N SER A 394 52.09 -28.06 -74.39
CA SER A 394 52.02 -27.79 -75.84
C SER A 394 50.71 -28.31 -76.45
N GLY A 395 50.08 -27.49 -77.29
CA GLY A 395 48.82 -27.83 -77.95
C GLY A 395 48.95 -28.94 -79.00
N GLY A 396 47.87 -29.69 -79.24
CA GLY A 396 47.75 -30.66 -80.34
C GLY A 396 48.25 -32.08 -80.08
N LYS A 397 48.65 -32.43 -78.84
CA LYS A 397 49.08 -33.79 -78.47
C LYS A 397 48.35 -34.32 -77.22
N PRO A 398 48.05 -35.64 -77.12
CA PRO A 398 47.43 -36.21 -75.92
C PRO A 398 48.36 -36.14 -74.72
N ASN A 399 47.82 -35.75 -73.56
CA ASN A 399 48.57 -35.61 -72.30
C ASN A 399 47.98 -36.54 -71.22
N ASP A 400 47.54 -37.74 -71.62
CA ASP A 400 46.81 -38.66 -70.73
C ASP A 400 47.73 -39.45 -69.79
N THR A 401 49.02 -39.55 -70.12
CA THR A 401 50.03 -40.24 -69.32
C THR A 401 50.99 -39.26 -68.65
N VAL A 402 51.54 -39.64 -67.50
CA VAL A 402 52.57 -38.86 -66.78
C VAL A 402 53.77 -38.57 -67.67
N THR A 403 54.22 -39.55 -68.45
CA THR A 403 55.36 -39.39 -69.38
C THR A 403 55.07 -38.35 -70.46
N ALA A 404 53.87 -38.38 -71.07
CA ALA A 404 53.48 -37.39 -72.06
C ALA A 404 53.41 -35.98 -71.46
N ARG A 405 52.81 -35.84 -70.26
CA ARG A 405 52.77 -34.55 -69.53
C ARG A 405 54.15 -33.99 -69.25
N ARG A 406 55.10 -34.83 -68.80
CA ARG A 406 56.49 -34.41 -68.54
C ARG A 406 57.20 -33.92 -69.82
N GLN A 407 56.98 -34.60 -70.94
CA GLN A 407 57.61 -34.25 -72.22
C GLN A 407 57.02 -32.98 -72.85
N HIS A 408 55.70 -32.80 -72.74
CA HIS A 408 54.98 -31.72 -73.40
C HIS A 408 54.79 -30.47 -72.54
N LEU A 409 55.28 -30.44 -71.30
CA LEU A 409 55.19 -29.28 -70.41
C LEU A 409 56.00 -28.10 -70.98
N LEU A 410 55.31 -26.98 -71.24
CA LEU A 410 55.92 -25.70 -71.60
C LEU A 410 56.36 -24.91 -70.37
N GLY A 411 55.58 -24.99 -69.30
CA GLY A 411 55.79 -24.23 -68.07
C GLY A 411 54.52 -24.19 -67.23
N PHE A 412 54.48 -23.23 -66.31
CA PHE A 412 53.34 -22.98 -65.43
C PHE A 412 52.92 -21.52 -65.54
N VAL A 413 51.60 -21.33 -65.62
CA VAL A 413 50.99 -20.08 -65.21
C VAL A 413 50.82 -20.14 -63.70
N VAL A 414 51.28 -19.11 -63.00
CA VAL A 414 51.33 -19.09 -61.55
C VAL A 414 50.62 -17.86 -61.01
N GLY A 415 49.77 -18.06 -60.01
CA GLY A 415 49.15 -16.97 -59.26
C GLY A 415 49.69 -16.91 -57.84
N VAL A 416 50.10 -15.73 -57.41
CA VAL A 416 50.59 -15.44 -56.07
C VAL A 416 49.52 -14.70 -55.31
N PHE A 417 49.03 -15.29 -54.21
CA PHE A 417 47.89 -14.80 -53.46
C PHE A 417 48.26 -14.50 -52.01
N ARG A 418 47.71 -13.42 -51.46
CA ARG A 418 47.75 -13.13 -50.02
C ARG A 418 46.43 -13.59 -49.40
N LEU A 419 46.49 -14.57 -48.50
CA LEU A 419 45.28 -15.20 -47.97
C LEU A 419 44.44 -14.25 -47.10
N GLY A 420 45.09 -13.35 -46.36
CA GLY A 420 44.39 -12.32 -45.57
C GLY A 420 43.67 -11.30 -46.46
N ASP A 421 44.31 -10.86 -47.53
CA ASP A 421 43.75 -9.89 -48.48
C ASP A 421 42.62 -10.53 -49.30
N LEU A 422 42.77 -11.79 -49.73
CA LEU A 422 41.73 -12.54 -50.42
C LEU A 422 40.50 -12.76 -49.53
N LEU A 423 40.70 -13.11 -48.26
CA LEU A 423 39.61 -13.23 -47.30
C LEU A 423 38.91 -11.87 -47.12
N THR A 424 39.67 -10.80 -46.92
CA THR A 424 39.14 -9.44 -46.75
C THR A 424 38.35 -8.96 -47.96
N ALA A 425 38.91 -9.13 -49.15
CA ALA A 425 38.27 -8.83 -50.42
C ALA A 425 36.93 -9.55 -50.61
N SER A 426 36.89 -10.84 -50.27
CA SER A 426 35.68 -11.65 -50.39
C SER A 426 34.59 -11.20 -49.42
N VAL A 427 34.96 -10.78 -48.20
CA VAL A 427 34.02 -10.35 -47.18
C VAL A 427 33.56 -8.90 -47.40
N ASP A 428 34.45 -7.99 -47.79
CA ASP A 428 34.14 -6.57 -48.02
C ASP A 428 33.27 -6.33 -49.25
N SER A 429 33.38 -7.21 -50.26
CA SER A 429 32.48 -7.19 -51.42
C SER A 429 31.00 -7.35 -51.01
N TYR A 430 30.75 -7.86 -49.81
CA TYR A 430 29.43 -8.04 -49.23
C TYR A 430 29.07 -6.87 -48.29
N HIS A 431 28.45 -5.84 -48.85
CA HIS A 431 28.21 -4.54 -48.20
C HIS A 431 27.34 -4.53 -46.92
N ASN A 432 26.72 -5.65 -46.52
CA ASN A 432 25.54 -5.59 -45.65
C ASN A 432 25.62 -6.27 -44.29
N ARG A 433 26.81 -6.71 -43.81
CA ARG A 433 26.90 -7.39 -42.49
C ARG A 433 28.09 -6.97 -41.65
N ALA A 434 27.91 -5.81 -41.01
CA ALA A 434 28.78 -5.36 -39.93
C ALA A 434 28.65 -6.32 -38.72
N GLY A 435 29.77 -6.88 -38.24
CA GLY A 435 29.81 -7.61 -36.97
C GLY A 435 30.14 -9.10 -37.00
N LEU A 436 30.65 -9.65 -38.11
CA LEU A 436 31.17 -11.03 -38.17
C LEU A 436 32.70 -11.04 -38.28
N ASP A 437 33.36 -11.85 -37.45
CA ASP A 437 34.78 -12.16 -37.56
C ASP A 437 34.96 -13.46 -38.36
N PHE A 438 35.90 -13.46 -39.30
CA PHE A 438 36.23 -14.63 -40.12
C PHE A 438 37.65 -15.10 -39.85
N TYR A 439 37.81 -16.40 -39.60
CA TYR A 439 39.09 -17.04 -39.34
C TYR A 439 39.29 -18.20 -40.31
N LEU A 440 40.40 -18.19 -41.07
CA LEU A 440 40.75 -19.25 -42.00
C LEU A 440 41.88 -20.09 -41.42
N PHE A 441 41.67 -21.39 -41.25
CA PHE A 441 42.65 -22.33 -40.72
C PHE A 441 43.01 -23.44 -41.71
N GLU A 442 44.22 -23.97 -41.56
CA GLU A 442 44.61 -25.29 -42.06
C GLU A 442 45.21 -26.11 -40.90
N GLY A 443 44.50 -27.15 -40.49
CA GLY A 443 44.83 -27.86 -39.25
C GLY A 443 44.75 -26.92 -38.04
N GLN A 444 45.88 -26.64 -37.41
CA GLN A 444 45.99 -25.72 -36.27
C GLN A 444 46.58 -24.35 -36.65
N SER A 445 47.00 -24.16 -37.90
CA SER A 445 47.67 -22.94 -38.35
C SER A 445 46.64 -21.93 -38.87
N LEU A 446 46.65 -20.72 -38.30
CA LEU A 446 45.85 -19.60 -38.77
C LEU A 446 46.46 -19.03 -40.06
N LEU A 447 45.67 -19.03 -41.14
CA LEU A 447 46.08 -18.60 -42.47
C LEU A 447 45.67 -17.16 -42.78
N GLY A 448 44.54 -16.73 -42.23
CA GLY A 448 43.98 -15.41 -42.49
C GLY A 448 42.91 -15.06 -41.45
N LEU A 449 42.78 -13.77 -41.20
CA LEU A 449 41.82 -13.20 -40.27
C LEU A 449 41.21 -11.95 -40.91
N HIS A 450 39.89 -11.87 -40.90
CA HIS A 450 39.17 -10.66 -41.24
C HIS A 450 38.30 -10.24 -40.05
N PRO A 451 38.72 -9.21 -39.30
CA PRO A 451 37.96 -8.72 -38.15
C PRO A 451 36.72 -7.96 -38.63
N ALA A 452 35.64 -8.03 -37.86
CA ALA A 452 34.44 -7.26 -38.16
C ALA A 452 34.70 -5.74 -38.15
N HIS A 453 34.14 -5.00 -39.10
CA HIS A 453 34.22 -3.53 -39.17
C HIS A 453 33.72 -2.79 -37.92
N THR A 454 32.83 -3.39 -37.14
CA THR A 454 32.27 -2.82 -35.89
C THR A 454 33.17 -3.02 -34.67
N ARG A 455 34.35 -3.65 -34.84
CA ARG A 455 35.26 -3.94 -33.73
C ARG A 455 36.07 -2.70 -33.39
N THR A 456 36.01 -2.27 -32.12
CA THR A 456 36.76 -1.11 -31.62
C THR A 456 38.20 -1.44 -31.19
N GLU A 457 38.49 -2.72 -30.94
CA GLU A 457 39.83 -3.19 -30.56
C GLU A 457 40.45 -4.03 -31.70
N PRO A 458 41.68 -3.71 -32.14
CA PRO A 458 42.35 -4.51 -33.15
C PRO A 458 42.67 -5.90 -32.61
N LEU A 459 42.28 -6.94 -33.34
CA LEU A 459 42.71 -8.31 -33.07
C LEU A 459 44.22 -8.40 -33.29
N GLN A 460 44.97 -8.73 -32.23
CA GLN A 460 46.35 -9.14 -32.39
C GLN A 460 46.39 -10.57 -32.93
N ILE A 461 47.00 -10.76 -34.09
CA ILE A 461 47.30 -12.08 -34.66
C ILE A 461 48.39 -12.70 -33.77
N ASN A 462 47.99 -13.38 -32.69
CA ASN A 462 48.88 -14.17 -31.87
C ASN A 462 48.69 -15.66 -32.18
N ASP A 463 49.77 -16.42 -32.22
CA ASP A 463 49.83 -17.88 -32.47
C ASP A 463 49.08 -18.74 -31.44
N SER A 464 48.37 -18.14 -30.48
CA SER A 464 47.55 -18.81 -29.47
C SER A 464 46.09 -19.04 -29.90
N LEU A 465 45.65 -18.48 -31.03
CA LEU A 465 44.32 -18.74 -31.60
C LEU A 465 44.30 -20.12 -32.26
N THR A 466 43.47 -21.01 -31.74
CA THR A 466 43.26 -22.35 -32.28
C THR A 466 41.79 -22.52 -32.68
N PRO A 467 41.47 -23.44 -33.63
CA PRO A 467 40.08 -23.77 -33.92
C PRO A 467 39.26 -24.11 -32.66
N ALA A 468 39.88 -24.82 -31.71
CA ALA A 468 39.23 -25.22 -30.47
C ALA A 468 38.87 -24.04 -29.55
N SER A 469 39.71 -22.98 -29.48
CA SER A 469 39.41 -21.82 -28.64
C SER A 469 38.24 -20.99 -29.18
N LEU A 470 38.10 -20.92 -30.51
CA LEU A 470 37.05 -20.18 -31.20
C LEU A 470 35.69 -20.91 -31.20
N GLN A 471 35.69 -22.23 -31.03
CA GLN A 471 34.48 -23.06 -30.99
C GLN A 471 33.81 -23.15 -29.61
N SER A 472 34.15 -22.24 -28.68
CA SER A 472 33.59 -22.22 -27.32
C SER A 472 32.32 -21.37 -27.18
N GLY A 473 31.97 -20.57 -28.21
CA GLY A 473 30.82 -19.66 -28.22
C GLY A 473 29.79 -19.98 -29.29
N LEU A 474 29.03 -18.97 -29.73
CA LEU A 474 28.23 -19.07 -30.95
C LEU A 474 29.20 -18.95 -32.14
N PHE A 475 29.25 -19.94 -33.02
CA PHE A 475 30.12 -19.97 -34.19
C PHE A 475 29.48 -20.77 -35.32
N HIS A 476 29.95 -20.55 -36.53
CA HIS A 476 29.74 -21.44 -37.67
C HIS A 476 31.10 -21.97 -38.14
N THR A 477 31.14 -23.19 -38.65
CA THR A 477 32.39 -23.79 -39.17
C THR A 477 32.10 -24.50 -40.47
N GLU A 478 32.89 -24.19 -41.49
CA GLU A 478 32.81 -24.79 -42.81
C GLU A 478 34.15 -25.38 -43.23
N ASN A 479 34.11 -26.61 -43.73
CA ASN A 479 35.30 -27.29 -44.23
C ASN A 479 35.34 -27.18 -45.76
N LEU A 480 36.48 -26.76 -46.29
CA LEU A 480 36.69 -26.51 -47.71
C LEU A 480 37.78 -27.42 -48.24
N GLU A 481 37.46 -28.18 -49.28
CA GLU A 481 38.44 -28.90 -50.09
C GLU A 481 38.65 -28.14 -51.40
N LEU A 482 39.68 -27.30 -51.44
CA LEU A 482 40.02 -26.48 -52.61
C LEU A 482 41.51 -26.62 -52.93
N LEU A 483 41.85 -26.70 -54.22
CA LEU A 483 43.23 -26.74 -54.72
C LEU A 483 44.10 -27.88 -54.10
N GLY A 484 43.46 -28.99 -53.74
CA GLY A 484 44.10 -30.15 -53.10
C GLY A 484 44.41 -29.97 -51.62
N ARG A 485 43.80 -28.96 -50.96
CA ARG A 485 44.04 -28.59 -49.56
C ARG A 485 42.73 -28.61 -48.76
N ARG A 486 42.84 -28.83 -47.45
CA ARG A 486 41.70 -28.85 -46.52
C ARG A 486 41.76 -27.63 -45.62
N TRP A 487 40.86 -26.69 -45.84
CA TRP A 487 40.75 -25.48 -45.05
C TRP A 487 39.52 -25.53 -44.16
N GLN A 488 39.58 -24.81 -43.04
CA GLN A 488 38.48 -24.67 -42.11
C GLN A 488 38.21 -23.18 -41.95
N LEU A 489 37.04 -22.72 -42.39
CA LEU A 489 36.56 -21.36 -42.19
C LEU A 489 35.68 -21.33 -40.95
N ILE A 490 36.07 -20.56 -39.95
CA ILE A 490 35.32 -20.35 -38.71
C ILE A 490 34.79 -18.93 -38.72
N VAL A 491 33.48 -18.78 -38.53
CA VAL A 491 32.80 -17.48 -38.49
C VAL A 491 32.25 -17.27 -37.08
N GLN A 492 32.55 -16.12 -36.49
CA GLN A 492 32.10 -15.79 -35.14
C GLN A 492 31.39 -14.43 -35.13
N PRO A 493 30.19 -14.32 -34.54
CA PRO A 493 29.53 -13.05 -34.38
C PRO A 493 30.15 -12.24 -33.23
N THR A 494 30.31 -10.95 -33.46
CA THR A 494 30.69 -9.98 -32.43
C THR A 494 29.53 -9.73 -31.46
N PRO A 495 29.79 -9.20 -30.25
CA PRO A 495 28.73 -8.76 -29.35
C PRO A 495 27.77 -7.73 -29.99
N ALA A 496 28.27 -6.86 -30.88
CA ALA A 496 27.46 -5.89 -31.61
C ALA A 496 26.47 -6.57 -32.59
N TYR A 497 26.90 -7.63 -33.27
CA TYR A 497 26.05 -8.44 -34.14
C TYR A 497 24.90 -9.09 -33.36
N ILE A 498 25.19 -9.65 -32.18
CA ILE A 498 24.19 -10.29 -31.32
C ILE A 498 23.21 -9.25 -30.77
N ASN A 499 23.73 -8.12 -30.26
CA ASN A 499 22.90 -7.09 -29.63
C ASN A 499 21.99 -6.34 -30.62
N SER A 500 22.42 -6.14 -31.87
CA SER A 500 21.58 -5.52 -32.90
C SER A 500 20.38 -6.39 -33.33
N ARG A 501 20.45 -7.71 -33.09
CA ARG A 501 19.40 -8.68 -33.40
C ARG A 501 18.55 -9.08 -32.19
N ARG A 502 19.00 -8.76 -30.99
CA ARG A 502 18.22 -8.94 -29.77
C ARG A 502 17.19 -7.85 -29.63
N THR A 503 15.96 -8.25 -29.34
CA THR A 503 14.88 -7.29 -29.13
C THR A 503 14.57 -7.15 -27.64
N TRP A 504 13.83 -6.09 -27.28
CA TRP A 504 13.32 -5.92 -25.92
C TRP A 504 12.09 -6.77 -25.61
N THR A 505 11.62 -7.59 -26.57
CA THR A 505 10.38 -8.36 -26.48
C THR A 505 10.33 -9.33 -25.27
N PRO A 506 11.39 -10.07 -24.91
CA PRO A 506 11.38 -10.93 -23.70
C PRO A 506 11.10 -10.13 -22.43
N TRP A 507 11.74 -8.96 -22.30
CA TRP A 507 11.57 -8.07 -21.14
C TRP A 507 10.20 -7.41 -21.12
N ALA A 508 9.72 -6.92 -22.27
CA ALA A 508 8.40 -6.33 -22.41
C ALA A 508 7.28 -7.33 -22.08
N GLY A 509 7.39 -8.57 -22.57
CA GLY A 509 6.43 -9.65 -22.28
C GLY A 509 6.37 -10.00 -20.80
N MET A 510 7.53 -10.14 -20.14
CA MET A 510 7.60 -10.37 -18.69
C MET A 510 7.00 -9.20 -17.91
N GLY A 511 7.36 -7.95 -18.28
CA GLY A 511 6.83 -6.75 -17.64
C GLY A 511 5.32 -6.61 -17.77
N ALA A 512 4.77 -6.87 -18.96
CA ALA A 512 3.33 -6.84 -19.21
C ALA A 512 2.58 -7.87 -18.35
N LEU A 513 3.10 -9.09 -18.24
CA LEU A 513 2.46 -10.16 -17.45
C LEU A 513 2.53 -9.89 -15.94
N LEU A 514 3.67 -9.40 -15.44
CA LEU A 514 3.80 -9.00 -14.03
C LEU A 514 2.84 -7.85 -13.70
N THR A 515 2.70 -6.89 -14.61
CA THR A 515 1.75 -5.78 -14.46
C THR A 515 0.31 -6.28 -14.46
N PHE A 516 -0.06 -7.16 -15.40
CA PHE A 516 -1.38 -7.79 -15.45
C PHE A 516 -1.69 -8.58 -14.17
N THR A 517 -0.74 -9.37 -13.68
CA THR A 517 -0.88 -10.12 -12.42
C THR A 517 -1.10 -9.16 -11.25
N GLY A 518 -0.33 -8.07 -11.19
CA GLY A 518 -0.50 -7.01 -10.19
C GLY A 518 -1.89 -6.36 -10.24
N LEU A 519 -2.40 -6.06 -11.44
CA LEU A 519 -3.73 -5.49 -11.65
C LEU A 519 -4.85 -6.46 -11.23
N VAL A 520 -4.72 -7.76 -11.55
CA VAL A 520 -5.68 -8.78 -11.11
C VAL A 520 -5.69 -8.90 -9.59
N ILE A 521 -4.51 -8.92 -8.95
CA ILE A 521 -4.40 -8.93 -7.49
C ILE A 521 -5.04 -7.68 -6.89
N PHE A 522 -4.75 -6.50 -7.46
CA PHE A 522 -5.34 -5.24 -7.03
C PHE A 522 -6.87 -5.24 -7.15
N TYR A 523 -7.40 -5.70 -8.28
CA TYR A 523 -8.84 -5.82 -8.51
C TYR A 523 -9.52 -6.76 -7.51
N ILE A 524 -8.92 -7.93 -7.23
CA ILE A 524 -9.43 -8.86 -6.21
C ILE A 524 -9.43 -8.21 -4.83
N ARG A 525 -8.39 -7.43 -4.50
CA ARG A 525 -8.28 -6.70 -3.22
C ARG A 525 -9.37 -5.65 -3.07
N GLN A 526 -9.57 -4.85 -4.12
CA GLN A 526 -10.63 -3.83 -4.20
C GLN A 526 -12.01 -4.45 -3.99
N ARG A 527 -12.29 -5.56 -4.68
CA ARG A 527 -13.57 -6.25 -4.56
C ARG A 527 -13.79 -6.81 -3.14
N GLN A 528 -12.78 -7.41 -2.53
CA GLN A 528 -12.88 -7.88 -1.15
C GLN A 528 -13.16 -6.75 -0.16
N GLN A 529 -12.49 -5.61 -0.33
CA GLN A 529 -12.75 -4.44 0.52
C GLN A 529 -14.19 -3.95 0.36
N ALA A 530 -14.69 -3.87 -0.88
CA ALA A 530 -16.08 -3.47 -1.14
C ALA A 530 -17.09 -4.45 -0.52
N GLU A 531 -16.87 -5.76 -0.63
CA GLU A 531 -17.72 -6.78 -0.01
C GLU A 531 -17.67 -6.72 1.52
N GLN A 532 -16.49 -6.46 2.11
CA GLN A 532 -16.35 -6.25 3.56
C GLN A 532 -17.05 -4.99 4.04
N THR A 533 -16.85 -3.85 3.37
CA THR A 533 -17.53 -2.60 3.67
C THR A 533 -19.04 -2.74 3.57
N LEU A 534 -19.54 -3.46 2.55
CA LEU A 534 -20.97 -3.75 2.40
C LEU A 534 -21.50 -4.64 3.53
N ALA A 535 -20.76 -5.70 3.90
CA ALA A 535 -21.14 -6.60 4.98
C ALA A 535 -21.13 -5.88 6.35
N GLU A 536 -20.14 -5.04 6.60
CA GLU A 536 -20.01 -4.24 7.82
C GLU A 536 -21.10 -3.17 7.91
N SER A 537 -21.39 -2.51 6.79
CA SER A 537 -22.52 -1.58 6.66
C SER A 537 -23.87 -2.29 6.89
N GLN A 538 -24.13 -3.45 6.27
CA GLN A 538 -25.34 -4.24 6.52
C GLN A 538 -25.45 -4.72 7.97
N LYS A 539 -24.33 -5.12 8.59
CA LYS A 539 -24.29 -5.50 10.00
C LYS A 539 -24.59 -4.30 10.90
N GLN A 540 -24.02 -3.12 10.61
CA GLN A 540 -24.36 -1.88 11.31
C GLN A 540 -25.83 -1.55 11.16
N TYR A 541 -26.42 -1.60 9.97
CA TYR A 541 -27.85 -1.36 9.77
C TYR A 541 -28.74 -2.35 10.53
N ARG A 542 -28.39 -3.65 10.53
CA ARG A 542 -29.11 -4.64 11.36
C ARG A 542 -28.98 -4.36 12.85
N LEU A 543 -27.79 -4.01 13.33
CA LEU A 543 -27.55 -3.68 14.73
C LEU A 543 -28.29 -2.41 15.16
N LEU A 544 -28.38 -1.40 14.28
CA LEU A 544 -29.17 -0.19 14.52
C LEU A 544 -30.66 -0.56 14.62
N ALA A 545 -31.21 -1.29 13.64
CA ALA A 545 -32.62 -1.70 13.66
C ALA A 545 -32.97 -2.64 14.84
N GLN A 546 -32.03 -3.47 15.30
CA GLN A 546 -32.23 -4.37 16.44
C GLN A 546 -32.16 -3.67 17.81
N ASN A 547 -31.35 -2.59 17.93
CA ASN A 547 -31.14 -1.89 19.19
C ASN A 547 -31.99 -0.62 19.36
N VAL A 548 -32.69 -0.15 18.31
CA VAL A 548 -33.66 0.94 18.44
C VAL A 548 -34.82 0.48 19.31
N SER A 549 -35.19 1.29 20.32
CA SER A 549 -36.30 1.00 21.23
C SER A 549 -37.67 1.16 20.55
N ASP A 550 -37.78 2.09 19.61
CA ASP A 550 -38.99 2.28 18.82
C ASP A 550 -39.17 1.15 17.80
N VAL A 551 -40.41 0.88 17.38
CA VAL A 551 -40.72 -0.14 16.39
C VAL A 551 -40.70 0.47 15.00
N ILE A 552 -39.76 0.07 14.16
CA ILE A 552 -39.73 0.43 12.74
C ILE A 552 -40.63 -0.55 12.00
N TRP A 553 -41.53 -0.06 11.16
CA TRP A 553 -42.46 -0.89 10.41
C TRP A 553 -42.67 -0.37 8.99
N ILE A 554 -42.94 -1.29 8.06
CA ILE A 554 -43.35 -1.00 6.69
C ILE A 554 -44.68 -1.70 6.46
N LEU A 555 -45.71 -0.92 6.11
CA LEU A 555 -47.06 -1.41 5.84
C LEU A 555 -47.38 -1.26 4.36
N ASP A 556 -47.79 -2.35 3.70
CA ASP A 556 -48.35 -2.32 2.35
C ASP A 556 -49.85 -1.94 2.44
N LEU A 557 -50.26 -0.88 1.73
CA LEU A 557 -51.62 -0.34 1.82
C LEU A 557 -52.66 -1.11 1.03
N GLU A 558 -52.25 -1.96 0.09
CA GLU A 558 -53.17 -2.73 -0.74
C GLU A 558 -53.54 -4.03 -0.06
N THR A 559 -52.58 -4.66 0.61
CA THR A 559 -52.79 -5.88 1.38
C THR A 559 -53.09 -5.62 2.86
N MET A 560 -52.81 -4.41 3.35
CA MET A 560 -52.91 -4.02 4.77
C MET A 560 -52.08 -4.90 5.69
N ARG A 561 -50.95 -5.43 5.18
CA ARG A 561 -50.02 -6.30 5.90
C ARG A 561 -48.67 -5.64 6.07
N PHE A 562 -48.00 -5.96 7.18
CA PHE A 562 -46.64 -5.50 7.43
C PHE A 562 -45.65 -6.29 6.56
N ARG A 563 -44.82 -5.61 5.77
CA ARG A 563 -43.70 -6.23 5.03
C ARG A 563 -42.41 -6.28 5.84
N TYR A 564 -42.26 -5.36 6.77
CA TYR A 564 -41.12 -5.31 7.68
C TYR A 564 -41.56 -4.82 9.04
N VAL A 565 -40.98 -5.39 10.09
CA VAL A 565 -41.10 -4.87 11.46
C VAL A 565 -39.81 -5.17 12.21
N SER A 566 -39.31 -4.22 13.01
CA SER A 566 -38.11 -4.41 13.81
C SER A 566 -38.39 -5.30 15.05
N PRO A 567 -37.36 -6.02 15.57
CA PRO A 567 -37.51 -6.90 16.75
C PRO A 567 -38.01 -6.20 18.02
N SER A 568 -37.89 -4.88 18.11
CA SER A 568 -38.48 -4.07 19.20
C SER A 568 -40.00 -4.26 19.35
N VAL A 569 -40.71 -4.75 18.32
CA VAL A 569 -42.14 -5.06 18.41
C VAL A 569 -42.47 -6.15 19.44
N GLU A 570 -41.53 -7.06 19.68
CA GLU A 570 -41.70 -8.13 20.67
C GLU A 570 -41.72 -7.56 22.09
N ARG A 571 -40.88 -6.56 22.37
CA ARG A 571 -40.92 -5.82 23.64
C ARG A 571 -42.18 -4.97 23.78
N LEU A 572 -42.64 -4.36 22.68
CA LEU A 572 -43.79 -3.46 22.69
C LEU A 572 -45.13 -4.19 22.80
N ARG A 573 -45.33 -5.26 22.02
CA ARG A 573 -46.63 -5.94 21.85
C ARG A 573 -46.62 -7.42 22.27
N GLY A 574 -45.46 -8.02 22.56
CA GLY A 574 -45.34 -9.43 22.94
C GLY A 574 -45.43 -10.43 21.77
N TYR A 575 -45.46 -9.95 20.52
CA TYR A 575 -45.44 -10.76 19.30
C TYR A 575 -44.05 -10.74 18.66
N THR A 576 -43.58 -11.88 18.16
CA THR A 576 -42.32 -11.91 17.39
C THR A 576 -42.51 -11.23 16.04
N PRO A 577 -41.44 -10.70 15.39
CA PRO A 577 -41.54 -10.11 14.06
C PRO A 577 -42.25 -11.02 13.04
N GLU A 578 -41.95 -12.31 13.05
CA GLU A 578 -42.54 -13.29 12.14
C GLU A 578 -44.06 -13.42 12.34
N GLN A 579 -44.53 -13.33 13.58
CA GLN A 579 -45.96 -13.35 13.89
C GLN A 579 -46.64 -12.08 13.40
N VAL A 580 -46.01 -10.91 13.57
CA VAL A 580 -46.55 -9.61 13.14
C VAL A 580 -46.60 -9.49 11.62
N LEU A 581 -45.62 -10.02 10.88
CA LEU A 581 -45.64 -10.08 9.41
C LEU A 581 -46.84 -10.89 8.88
N GLY A 582 -47.34 -11.85 9.68
CA GLY A 582 -48.54 -12.63 9.38
C GLY A 582 -49.86 -11.94 9.73
N GLN A 583 -49.85 -10.84 10.48
CA GLN A 583 -51.04 -10.11 10.92
C GLN A 583 -51.48 -9.06 9.89
N ASN A 584 -52.77 -8.79 9.83
CA ASN A 584 -53.30 -7.61 9.13
C ASN A 584 -53.39 -6.42 10.09
N LEU A 585 -53.19 -5.19 9.63
CA LEU A 585 -53.32 -3.99 10.46
C LEU A 585 -54.66 -3.95 11.21
N THR A 586 -55.75 -4.41 10.59
CA THR A 586 -57.08 -4.44 11.21
C THR A 586 -57.16 -5.29 12.49
N GLU A 587 -56.25 -6.24 12.66
CA GLU A 587 -56.15 -7.13 13.83
C GLU A 587 -55.18 -6.57 14.90
N VAL A 588 -54.43 -5.52 14.56
CA VAL A 588 -53.32 -4.98 15.35
C VAL A 588 -53.72 -3.75 16.17
N ILE A 589 -54.66 -2.94 15.67
CA ILE A 589 -55.11 -1.70 16.32
C ILE A 589 -56.54 -1.82 16.85
N THR A 590 -56.89 -1.01 17.85
CA THR A 590 -58.25 -1.03 18.43
C THR A 590 -59.30 -0.52 17.44
N PRO A 591 -60.60 -0.89 17.59
CA PRO A 591 -61.65 -0.45 16.67
C PRO A 591 -61.72 1.06 16.46
N ALA A 592 -61.52 1.86 17.53
CA ALA A 592 -61.49 3.31 17.46
C ALA A 592 -60.29 3.84 16.65
N SER A 593 -59.10 3.23 16.83
CA SER A 593 -57.90 3.59 16.08
C SER A 593 -58.00 3.17 14.61
N LEU A 594 -58.70 2.06 14.33
CA LEU A 594 -58.96 1.59 12.97
C LEU A 594 -59.90 2.53 12.22
N GLU A 595 -60.97 3.01 12.87
CA GLU A 595 -61.88 3.99 12.29
C GLU A 595 -61.15 5.30 11.94
N TYR A 596 -60.28 5.77 12.83
CA TYR A 596 -59.43 6.93 12.57
C TYR A 596 -58.49 6.69 11.37
N PHE A 597 -57.84 5.53 11.30
CA PHE A 597 -56.94 5.19 10.20
C PHE A 597 -57.66 5.22 8.84
N TYR A 598 -58.85 4.60 8.75
CA TYR A 598 -59.66 4.59 7.52
C TYR A 598 -60.15 5.98 7.11
N LYS A 599 -60.32 6.90 8.06
CA LYS A 599 -60.70 8.28 7.77
C LYS A 599 -59.51 9.11 7.29
N ALA A 600 -58.34 8.96 7.92
CA ALA A 600 -57.20 9.82 7.70
C ALA A 600 -56.33 9.42 6.50
N VAL A 601 -56.14 8.12 6.25
CA VAL A 601 -55.18 7.63 5.24
C VAL A 601 -55.58 7.94 3.79
N PRO A 602 -56.86 7.85 3.37
CA PRO A 602 -57.25 8.15 1.98
C PRO A 602 -56.94 9.59 1.54
N GLU A 603 -57.17 10.56 2.42
CA GLU A 603 -56.89 11.98 2.16
C GLU A 603 -55.37 12.20 1.98
N ARG A 604 -54.57 11.63 2.89
CA ARG A 604 -53.10 11.72 2.86
C ARG A 604 -52.48 10.99 1.67
N LEU A 605 -53.05 9.85 1.26
CA LEU A 605 -52.65 9.12 0.06
C LEU A 605 -52.90 9.96 -1.20
N ASN A 606 -54.00 10.72 -1.24
CA ASN A 606 -54.28 11.63 -2.35
C ASN A 606 -53.27 12.79 -2.39
N GLU A 607 -52.90 13.36 -1.25
CA GLU A 607 -51.82 14.37 -1.16
C GLU A 607 -50.48 13.83 -1.69
N PHE A 608 -50.13 12.59 -1.31
CA PHE A 608 -48.92 11.92 -1.79
C PHE A 608 -48.93 11.70 -3.30
N LYS A 609 -50.06 11.24 -3.87
CA LYS A 609 -50.24 11.08 -5.33
C LYS A 609 -50.12 12.40 -6.09
N GLN A 610 -50.37 13.53 -5.44
CA GLN A 610 -50.17 14.88 -5.98
C GLN A 610 -48.73 15.40 -5.83
N GLY A 611 -47.81 14.59 -5.31
CA GLY A 611 -46.39 14.90 -5.17
C GLY A 611 -45.97 15.47 -3.81
N HIS A 612 -46.87 15.55 -2.83
CA HIS A 612 -46.53 16.05 -1.50
C HIS A 612 -45.95 14.94 -0.61
N GLN A 613 -44.65 15.01 -0.31
CA GLN A 613 -44.03 14.17 0.73
C GLN A 613 -44.13 14.85 2.09
N LYS A 614 -44.96 14.29 2.98
CA LYS A 614 -45.10 14.72 4.37
C LYS A 614 -44.97 13.54 5.32
N TYR A 615 -44.52 13.83 6.53
CA TYR A 615 -44.60 12.92 7.66
C TYR A 615 -45.89 13.16 8.41
N TYR A 616 -46.60 12.09 8.74
CA TYR A 616 -47.82 12.12 9.52
C TYR A 616 -47.56 11.43 10.85
N THR A 617 -47.90 12.12 11.94
CA THR A 617 -47.80 11.59 13.29
C THR A 617 -49.20 11.34 13.82
N ASP A 618 -49.49 10.09 14.15
CA ASP A 618 -50.76 9.64 14.67
C ASP A 618 -50.58 8.96 16.02
N ILE A 619 -51.54 9.18 16.91
CA ILE A 619 -51.59 8.45 18.17
C ILE A 619 -52.64 7.36 18.02
N ILE A 620 -52.19 6.11 18.00
CA ILE A 620 -53.04 4.95 17.83
C ILE A 620 -52.79 3.94 18.95
N GLU A 621 -53.88 3.30 19.36
CA GLU A 621 -53.88 2.28 20.39
C GLU A 621 -53.78 0.90 19.73
N ASN A 622 -52.77 0.14 20.12
CA ASN A 622 -52.47 -1.18 19.59
C ASN A 622 -52.85 -2.27 20.59
N LEU A 623 -53.24 -3.43 20.06
CA LEU A 623 -53.54 -4.64 20.81
C LEU A 623 -52.26 -5.43 21.09
N CYS A 624 -52.04 -5.79 22.35
CA CYS A 624 -50.94 -6.63 22.81
C CYS A 624 -51.35 -8.11 22.87
N ARG A 625 -50.36 -9.01 22.86
CA ARG A 625 -50.59 -10.47 22.89
C ARG A 625 -51.33 -10.97 24.14
N ASP A 626 -51.15 -10.28 25.26
CA ASP A 626 -51.76 -10.59 26.55
C ASP A 626 -53.20 -10.05 26.70
N GLY A 627 -53.74 -9.41 25.66
CA GLY A 627 -55.08 -8.80 25.66
C GLY A 627 -55.11 -7.38 26.21
N THR A 628 -53.98 -6.81 26.64
CA THR A 628 -53.88 -5.39 27.01
C THR A 628 -53.76 -4.50 25.77
N THR A 629 -53.88 -3.18 25.95
CA THR A 629 -53.62 -2.20 24.89
C THR A 629 -52.41 -1.33 25.23
N VAL A 630 -51.67 -0.92 24.19
CA VAL A 630 -50.54 -0.01 24.31
C VAL A 630 -50.75 1.20 23.40
N TRP A 631 -50.58 2.40 23.96
CA TRP A 631 -50.66 3.64 23.20
C TRP A 631 -49.34 3.92 22.51
N THR A 632 -49.40 4.14 21.20
CA THR A 632 -48.21 4.39 20.40
C THR A 632 -48.35 5.65 19.56
N GLU A 633 -47.31 6.46 19.56
CA GLU A 633 -47.13 7.55 18.61
C GLU A 633 -46.47 6.98 17.35
N ASN A 634 -47.16 7.05 16.22
CA ASN A 634 -46.74 6.49 14.95
C ASN A 634 -46.44 7.63 14.00
N THR A 635 -45.18 7.78 13.63
CA THR A 635 -44.78 8.75 12.61
C THR A 635 -44.39 8.01 11.34
N GLY A 636 -45.07 8.28 10.23
CA GLY A 636 -44.81 7.61 8.96
C GLY A 636 -45.00 8.49 7.73
N HIS A 637 -44.45 8.03 6.60
CA HIS A 637 -44.59 8.67 5.29
C HIS A 637 -44.85 7.62 4.21
N PHE A 638 -45.40 8.06 3.08
CA PHE A 638 -45.73 7.19 1.95
C PHE A 638 -44.55 7.04 1.00
N HIS A 639 -44.39 5.85 0.44
CA HIS A 639 -43.38 5.51 -0.54
C HIS A 639 -43.98 4.56 -1.59
N VAL A 640 -43.60 4.70 -2.86
CA VAL A 640 -43.99 3.75 -3.91
C VAL A 640 -42.90 2.70 -3.99
N ASN A 641 -43.26 1.43 -3.81
CA ASN A 641 -42.33 0.33 -3.96
C ASN A 641 -42.04 0.08 -5.44
N GLU A 642 -40.76 0.15 -5.82
CA GLU A 642 -40.30 0.03 -7.21
C GLU A 642 -40.50 -1.38 -7.80
N ASP A 643 -40.57 -2.43 -6.96
CA ASP A 643 -40.66 -3.82 -7.43
C ASP A 643 -42.07 -4.24 -7.84
N ASN A 644 -43.10 -3.74 -7.14
CA ASN A 644 -44.50 -4.12 -7.36
C ASN A 644 -45.43 -2.94 -7.70
N GLY A 645 -44.95 -1.70 -7.57
CA GLY A 645 -45.73 -0.48 -7.81
C GLY A 645 -46.71 -0.11 -6.70
N HIS A 646 -46.75 -0.87 -5.60
CA HIS A 646 -47.69 -0.65 -4.50
C HIS A 646 -47.26 0.58 -3.68
N VAL A 647 -48.23 1.24 -3.06
CA VAL A 647 -47.93 2.31 -2.09
C VAL A 647 -47.78 1.71 -0.68
N GLU A 648 -46.67 2.04 -0.03
CA GLU A 648 -46.30 1.56 1.30
C GLU A 648 -46.15 2.73 2.27
N ILE A 649 -46.39 2.49 3.56
CA ILE A 649 -46.11 3.44 4.64
C ILE A 649 -44.88 2.97 5.40
N TYR A 650 -43.89 3.83 5.47
CA TYR A 650 -42.66 3.63 6.24
C TYR A 650 -42.80 4.43 7.53
N GLY A 651 -42.86 3.74 8.66
CA GLY A 651 -43.16 4.36 9.94
C GLY A 651 -42.34 3.85 11.12
N VAL A 652 -42.38 4.65 12.18
CA VAL A 652 -41.82 4.33 13.49
C VAL A 652 -42.90 4.50 14.54
N ALA A 653 -43.12 3.47 15.37
CA ALA A 653 -44.03 3.49 16.51
C ALA A 653 -43.25 3.60 17.82
N ARG A 654 -43.57 4.60 18.63
CA ARG A 654 -42.99 4.81 19.96
C ARG A 654 -44.03 4.60 21.05
N ASP A 655 -43.67 3.84 22.09
CA ASP A 655 -44.52 3.67 23.28
C ASP A 655 -44.71 5.00 24.02
N MET A 656 -45.96 5.36 24.29
CA MET A 656 -46.33 6.58 25.01
C MET A 656 -46.92 6.32 26.42
N THR A 657 -46.94 5.07 26.88
CA THR A 657 -47.62 4.65 28.12
C THR A 657 -46.95 5.25 29.36
N ALA A 658 -45.62 5.20 29.44
CA ALA A 658 -44.84 5.77 30.55
C ALA A 658 -44.88 7.31 30.59
N ARG A 659 -44.94 7.97 29.43
CA ARG A 659 -44.96 9.44 29.33
C ARG A 659 -46.25 10.02 29.91
N ARG A 660 -47.40 9.38 29.66
CA ARG A 660 -48.68 9.82 30.25
C ARG A 660 -48.77 9.58 31.75
N GLN A 661 -48.19 8.49 32.27
CA GLN A 661 -48.09 8.26 33.71
C GLN A 661 -47.14 9.27 34.37
N ALA A 662 -46.01 9.60 33.73
CA ALA A 662 -45.07 10.62 34.18
C ALA A 662 -45.66 12.05 34.13
N GLU A 663 -46.47 12.40 33.13
CA GLU A 663 -47.11 13.73 33.04
C GLU A 663 -48.15 13.96 34.15
N ALA A 664 -48.86 12.91 34.60
CA ALA A 664 -49.75 13.00 35.75
C ALA A 664 -48.98 13.17 37.08
N GLU A 665 -47.86 12.47 37.24
CA GLU A 665 -46.96 12.55 38.40
C GLU A 665 -46.18 13.89 38.46
N ILE A 666 -45.74 14.40 37.30
CA ILE A 666 -45.06 15.69 37.15
C ILE A 666 -46.00 16.86 37.49
N ARG A 667 -47.29 16.80 37.13
CA ARG A 667 -48.27 17.83 37.55
C ARG A 667 -48.46 17.87 39.06
N ARG A 668 -48.40 16.72 39.73
CA ARG A 668 -48.46 16.61 41.20
C ARG A 668 -47.18 17.16 41.86
N ARG A 669 -45.99 16.75 41.39
CA ARG A 669 -44.70 17.26 41.86
C ARG A 669 -44.51 18.77 41.59
N ASN A 670 -45.01 19.29 40.46
CA ASN A 670 -44.90 20.71 40.12
C ASN A 670 -45.74 21.61 41.05
N ARG A 671 -46.87 21.13 41.60
CA ARG A 671 -47.63 21.89 42.62
C ARG A 671 -46.88 21.95 43.96
N GLU A 672 -46.23 20.85 44.34
CA GLU A 672 -45.39 20.76 45.55
C GLU A 672 -44.14 21.64 45.45
N LEU A 673 -43.47 21.61 44.29
CA LEU A 673 -42.31 22.46 44.00
C LEU A 673 -42.67 23.95 43.85
N ALA A 674 -43.87 24.29 43.37
CA ALA A 674 -44.32 25.68 43.25
C ALA A 674 -44.44 26.37 44.62
N LEU A 675 -45.01 25.67 45.62
CA LEU A 675 -45.12 26.16 47.01
C LEU A 675 -43.73 26.40 47.64
N LEU A 676 -42.81 25.42 47.51
CA LEU A 676 -41.44 25.55 48.00
C LEU A 676 -40.68 26.68 47.27
N ASN A 677 -40.81 26.79 45.95
CA ASN A 677 -40.13 27.83 45.16
C ASN A 677 -40.64 29.24 45.49
N GLN A 678 -41.92 29.44 45.77
CA GLN A 678 -42.43 30.77 46.14
C GLN A 678 -41.91 31.23 47.50
N VAL A 679 -41.82 30.33 48.49
CA VAL A 679 -41.24 30.65 49.81
C VAL A 679 -39.72 30.85 49.72
N ILE A 680 -39.02 30.05 48.91
CA ILE A 680 -37.59 30.25 48.61
C ILE A 680 -37.35 31.60 47.88
N ALA A 681 -38.21 31.97 46.92
CA ALA A 681 -38.10 33.24 46.20
C ALA A 681 -38.29 34.45 47.12
N ALA A 682 -39.28 34.41 48.03
CA ALA A 682 -39.45 35.43 49.06
C ALA A 682 -38.22 35.52 49.99
N SER A 683 -37.63 34.38 50.33
CA SER A 683 -36.44 34.27 51.18
C SER A 683 -35.14 34.77 50.53
N ALA A 684 -35.04 34.72 49.20
CA ALA A 684 -33.89 35.18 48.44
C ALA A 684 -33.92 36.68 48.11
N SER A 685 -35.07 37.35 48.27
CA SER A 685 -35.32 38.72 47.81
C SER A 685 -34.88 39.82 48.80
N GLY A 686 -34.13 39.47 49.86
CA GLY A 686 -33.62 40.45 50.84
C GLY A 686 -34.72 41.14 51.68
N LEU A 687 -35.91 40.55 51.72
CA LEU A 687 -37.06 41.07 52.48
C LEU A 687 -36.82 41.03 53.99
N GLU A 688 -37.46 41.93 54.73
CA GLU A 688 -37.42 41.91 56.19
C GLU A 688 -38.11 40.66 56.76
N SER A 689 -37.67 40.23 57.95
CA SER A 689 -38.12 38.99 58.60
C SER A 689 -39.65 38.87 58.72
N GLU A 690 -40.37 39.98 58.91
CA GLU A 690 -41.83 39.99 59.05
C GLU A 690 -42.54 39.73 57.71
N GLU A 691 -41.97 40.19 56.60
CA GLU A 691 -42.56 40.05 55.27
C GLU A 691 -42.40 38.62 54.73
N ILE A 692 -41.26 37.98 55.03
CA ILE A 692 -41.05 36.54 54.76
C ILE A 692 -42.09 35.69 55.50
N LEU A 693 -42.35 36.01 56.77
CA LEU A 693 -43.33 35.29 57.59
C LEU A 693 -44.77 35.51 57.09
N ASN A 694 -45.14 36.73 56.66
CA ASN A 694 -46.46 37.01 56.09
C ASN A 694 -46.71 36.24 54.78
N ILE A 695 -45.69 36.16 53.91
CA ILE A 695 -45.78 35.36 52.69
C ILE A 695 -45.94 33.88 53.03
N ALA A 696 -45.13 33.37 53.96
CA ALA A 696 -45.22 31.97 54.39
C ALA A 696 -46.62 31.63 54.96
N CYS A 697 -47.19 32.50 55.79
CA CYS A 697 -48.55 32.32 56.31
C CYS A 697 -49.59 32.23 55.19
N ARG A 698 -49.53 33.12 54.20
CA ARG A 698 -50.47 33.13 53.06
C ARG A 698 -50.34 31.88 52.20
N GLU A 699 -49.12 31.52 51.80
CA GLU A 699 -48.91 30.39 50.91
C GLU A 699 -49.26 29.05 51.57
N LEU A 700 -48.94 28.89 52.86
CA LEU A 700 -49.39 27.73 53.63
C LEU A 700 -50.92 27.67 53.74
N ALA A 701 -51.59 28.81 53.93
CA ALA A 701 -53.04 28.82 54.01
C ALA A 701 -53.71 28.36 52.71
N LEU A 702 -53.23 28.87 51.57
CA LEU A 702 -53.73 28.51 50.25
C LEU A 702 -53.42 27.06 49.87
N ALA A 703 -52.21 26.58 50.16
CA ALA A 703 -51.78 25.24 49.79
C ALA A 703 -52.50 24.14 50.58
N PHE A 704 -52.78 24.39 51.86
CA PHE A 704 -53.43 23.43 52.74
C PHE A 704 -54.93 23.67 52.87
N ASP A 705 -55.48 24.69 52.20
CA ASP A 705 -56.88 25.11 52.30
C ASP A 705 -57.31 25.26 53.77
N VAL A 706 -56.50 25.99 54.54
CA VAL A 706 -56.79 26.30 55.95
C VAL A 706 -57.20 27.77 56.10
N PRO A 707 -58.26 28.04 56.87
CA PRO A 707 -58.81 29.38 57.02
C PRO A 707 -57.94 30.37 57.82
N GLN A 708 -56.90 29.90 58.53
CA GLN A 708 -55.96 30.79 59.24
C GLN A 708 -54.59 30.15 59.41
N VAL A 709 -53.54 30.95 59.27
CA VAL A 709 -52.16 30.56 59.59
C VAL A 709 -51.49 31.70 60.34
N THR A 710 -50.86 31.41 61.48
CA THR A 710 -50.19 32.42 62.31
C THR A 710 -48.70 32.10 62.47
N ALA A 711 -47.85 33.13 62.49
CA ALA A 711 -46.42 33.02 62.79
C ALA A 711 -46.09 33.73 64.10
N THR A 712 -45.40 33.04 65.00
CA THR A 712 -44.95 33.57 66.27
C THR A 712 -43.43 33.64 66.33
N VAL A 713 -42.91 34.67 67.00
CA VAL A 713 -41.47 34.82 67.29
C VAL A 713 -41.29 34.94 68.80
N LEU A 714 -40.30 34.21 69.34
CA LEU A 714 -39.93 34.30 70.75
C LEU A 714 -39.27 35.64 71.07
N ARG A 715 -39.66 36.25 72.19
CA ARG A 715 -38.98 37.44 72.71
C ARG A 715 -37.66 37.08 73.39
N LEU A 716 -36.79 38.07 73.59
CA LEU A 716 -35.49 37.93 74.26
C LEU A 716 -35.58 37.32 75.67
N ASP A 717 -36.73 37.45 76.34
CA ASP A 717 -36.99 36.86 77.65
C ASP A 717 -37.16 35.33 77.62
N LYS A 718 -37.29 34.73 76.42
CA LYS A 718 -37.56 33.31 76.14
C LYS A 718 -38.77 32.73 76.90
N ILE A 719 -39.63 33.58 77.47
CA ILE A 719 -40.82 33.19 78.25
C ILE A 719 -42.12 33.66 77.61
N THR A 720 -42.05 34.53 76.60
CA THR A 720 -43.22 34.95 75.81
C THR A 720 -42.95 34.87 74.31
N ALA A 721 -43.94 34.44 73.54
CA ALA A 721 -43.98 34.56 72.08
C ALA A 721 -44.95 35.67 71.68
N ARG A 722 -44.69 36.34 70.56
CA ARG A 722 -45.64 37.29 69.97
C ARG A 722 -45.99 36.83 68.55
N VAL A 723 -47.26 36.88 68.17
CA VAL A 723 -47.68 36.71 66.78
C VAL A 723 -47.20 37.93 65.98
N VAL A 724 -46.34 37.70 65.00
CA VAL A 724 -45.72 38.75 64.16
C VAL A 724 -46.19 38.72 62.72
N ALA A 725 -46.82 37.64 62.27
CA ALA A 725 -47.43 37.55 60.96
C ALA A 725 -48.67 36.66 61.01
N GLU A 726 -49.64 36.93 60.14
CA GLU A 726 -50.84 36.10 60.01
C GLU A 726 -51.39 36.13 58.59
N TYR A 727 -52.03 35.02 58.21
CA TYR A 727 -53.03 34.97 57.15
C TYR A 727 -54.36 34.55 57.76
N ARG A 728 -55.45 35.19 57.34
CA ARG A 728 -56.81 34.88 57.79
C ARG A 728 -57.80 34.96 56.63
N ALA A 729 -58.75 34.03 56.61
CA ALA A 729 -59.93 34.10 55.76
C ALA A 729 -60.93 35.14 56.30
N ASP A 730 -61.80 35.64 55.43
CA ASP A 730 -62.80 36.66 55.79
C ASP A 730 -63.72 36.18 56.93
N GLY A 731 -63.96 37.06 57.91
CA GLY A 731 -64.79 36.79 59.09
C GLY A 731 -64.06 36.19 60.30
N ARG A 732 -62.76 35.87 60.19
CA ARG A 732 -61.94 35.38 61.32
C ARG A 732 -61.33 36.51 62.18
N PRO A 733 -61.26 36.34 63.51
CA PRO A 733 -60.60 37.30 64.40
C PRO A 733 -59.08 37.34 64.13
N SER A 734 -58.50 38.55 64.17
CA SER A 734 -57.05 38.75 64.04
C SER A 734 -56.33 38.32 65.32
N ALA A 735 -55.24 37.57 65.15
CA ALA A 735 -54.32 37.15 66.20
C ALA A 735 -53.01 37.97 66.20
N LEU A 736 -52.83 38.90 65.24
CA LEU A 736 -51.62 39.70 65.12
C LEU A 736 -51.35 40.51 66.39
N GLY A 737 -50.11 40.49 66.88
CA GLY A 737 -49.70 41.19 68.09
C GLY A 737 -50.08 40.52 69.41
N VAL A 738 -50.89 39.44 69.38
CA VAL A 738 -51.21 38.65 70.58
C VAL A 738 -49.92 38.07 71.15
N THR A 739 -49.73 38.25 72.46
CA THR A 739 -48.58 37.71 73.18
C THR A 739 -49.00 36.45 73.93
N ILE A 740 -48.31 35.35 73.64
CA ILE A 740 -48.56 34.02 74.18
C ILE A 740 -47.49 33.74 75.24
N PRO A 741 -47.88 33.54 76.51
CA PRO A 741 -46.93 33.14 77.55
C PRO A 741 -46.50 31.69 77.34
N ILE A 742 -45.19 31.48 77.19
CA ILE A 742 -44.55 30.17 76.98
C ILE A 742 -44.19 29.53 78.33
N GLY A 743 -43.80 30.35 79.32
CA GLY A 743 -43.33 29.90 80.63
C GLY A 743 -44.30 28.98 81.37
N ARG A 744 -44.02 27.66 81.34
CA ARG A 744 -44.76 26.55 81.98
C ARG A 744 -46.07 26.11 81.31
N THR A 745 -46.24 26.34 80.01
CA THR A 745 -47.34 25.71 79.27
C THR A 745 -46.96 24.29 78.81
N PRO A 746 -47.88 23.30 78.90
CA PRO A 746 -47.67 21.95 78.37
C PRO A 746 -47.20 21.94 76.91
N SER A 747 -47.73 22.81 76.05
CA SER A 747 -47.39 22.88 74.62
C SER A 747 -45.94 23.28 74.39
N ALA A 748 -45.43 24.24 75.17
CA ALA A 748 -44.02 24.59 75.18
C ALA A 748 -43.12 23.45 75.70
N GLN A 749 -43.58 22.69 76.71
CA GLN A 749 -42.87 21.49 77.20
C GLN A 749 -42.82 20.34 76.17
N TYR A 750 -43.76 20.28 75.23
CA TYR A 750 -43.70 19.34 74.09
C TYR A 750 -42.83 19.87 72.94
N ALA A 751 -42.88 21.17 72.63
CA ALA A 751 -42.16 21.76 71.50
C ALA A 751 -40.65 21.95 71.77
N LEU A 752 -40.24 22.26 73.01
CA LEU A 752 -38.84 22.50 73.35
C LEU A 752 -37.92 21.26 73.29
N PRO A 753 -38.37 20.03 73.66
CA PRO A 753 -37.51 18.84 73.61
C PRO A 753 -37.62 17.99 72.32
N ILE A 754 -38.75 18.02 71.61
CA ILE A 754 -39.08 16.97 70.62
C ILE A 754 -38.74 17.37 69.16
N ASN A 755 -38.44 18.64 68.86
CA ASN A 755 -38.01 19.11 67.54
C ASN A 755 -38.86 18.53 66.36
N ALA A 756 -40.18 18.45 66.54
CA ALA A 756 -41.08 17.78 65.60
C ALA A 756 -42.42 18.53 65.44
N PRO A 757 -43.11 18.36 64.30
CA PRO A 757 -44.44 18.92 64.07
C PRO A 757 -45.45 18.36 65.06
N LEU A 758 -46.36 19.23 65.53
CA LEU A 758 -47.40 18.85 66.47
C LEU A 758 -48.78 18.98 65.80
N PRO A 759 -49.33 17.91 65.23
CA PRO A 759 -50.71 17.86 64.80
C PRO A 759 -51.64 17.67 66.01
N VAL A 760 -52.70 18.47 66.05
CA VAL A 760 -53.78 18.41 67.03
C VAL A 760 -55.09 18.36 66.26
N ASN A 761 -55.69 17.18 66.22
CA ASN A 761 -56.91 16.93 65.44
C ASN A 761 -58.17 17.55 66.08
N ASP A 762 -58.17 17.72 67.42
CA ASP A 762 -59.20 18.40 68.20
C ASP A 762 -58.58 19.22 69.34
N THR A 763 -58.73 20.53 69.30
CA THR A 763 -58.18 21.47 70.28
C THR A 763 -58.94 21.47 71.61
N HIS A 764 -60.20 21.02 71.67
CA HIS A 764 -61.05 21.11 72.87
C HIS A 764 -60.71 20.08 73.95
N GLY A 765 -60.04 18.98 73.59
CA GLY A 765 -59.66 17.89 74.50
C GLY A 765 -58.16 17.63 74.66
N ASP A 766 -57.30 18.32 73.90
CA ASP A 766 -55.87 18.04 73.90
C ASP A 766 -55.13 18.72 75.06
N ALA A 767 -54.76 17.92 76.07
CA ALA A 767 -54.02 18.36 77.25
C ALA A 767 -52.67 19.01 76.93
N ARG A 768 -52.11 18.77 75.73
CA ARG A 768 -50.85 19.37 75.29
C ARG A 768 -50.98 20.85 75.00
N LEU A 769 -52.17 21.42 74.80
CA LEU A 769 -52.33 22.85 74.44
C LEU A 769 -52.30 23.80 75.65
N GLY A 770 -52.68 23.33 76.85
CA GLY A 770 -52.62 24.11 78.09
C GLY A 770 -53.28 25.50 78.00
N ALA A 771 -52.56 26.56 78.35
CA ALA A 771 -53.07 27.94 78.34
C ALA A 771 -53.46 28.45 76.93
N LEU A 772 -52.93 27.84 75.87
CA LEU A 772 -53.27 28.18 74.49
C LEU A 772 -54.71 27.75 74.14
N GLN A 773 -55.25 26.74 74.82
CA GLN A 773 -56.58 26.20 74.57
C GLN A 773 -57.70 27.25 74.75
N ALA A 774 -57.58 28.12 75.75
CA ALA A 774 -58.54 29.20 75.97
C ALA A 774 -58.56 30.20 74.81
N LYS A 775 -57.39 30.54 74.27
CA LYS A 775 -57.24 31.46 73.13
C LYS A 775 -57.71 30.84 71.81
N LEU A 776 -57.41 29.55 71.58
CA LEU A 776 -57.91 28.82 70.41
C LEU A 776 -59.44 28.65 70.43
N ARG A 777 -60.05 28.57 71.62
CA ARG A 777 -61.50 28.55 71.77
C ARG A 777 -62.14 29.90 71.43
N GLU A 778 -61.49 31.01 71.77
CA GLU A 778 -61.93 32.36 71.38
C GLU A 778 -61.83 32.58 69.86
N SER A 779 -60.84 31.99 69.20
CA SER A 779 -60.67 32.07 67.74
C SER A 779 -61.53 31.09 66.94
N GLY A 780 -62.25 30.17 67.62
CA GLY A 780 -63.05 29.13 66.97
C GLY A 780 -62.22 28.02 66.31
N THR A 781 -60.95 27.87 66.68
CA THR A 781 -60.03 26.89 66.08
C THR A 781 -60.26 25.51 66.71
N THR A 782 -60.72 24.54 65.90
CA THR A 782 -61.02 23.16 66.31
C THR A 782 -59.90 22.18 66.00
N SER A 783 -59.06 22.42 64.99
CA SER A 783 -57.84 21.64 64.78
C SER A 783 -56.65 22.54 64.41
N LEU A 784 -55.43 22.09 64.72
CA LEU A 784 -54.20 22.87 64.63
C LEU A 784 -53.02 21.99 64.22
N LEU A 785 -52.16 22.47 63.31
CA LEU A 785 -50.82 21.93 63.09
C LEU A 785 -49.78 22.99 63.47
N LEU A 786 -48.99 22.71 64.51
CA LEU A 786 -47.96 23.60 65.01
C LEU A 786 -46.56 23.15 64.55
N LEU A 787 -45.83 24.06 63.93
CA LEU A 787 -44.53 23.88 63.30
C LEU A 787 -43.51 24.81 63.98
N PRO A 788 -42.56 24.34 64.79
CA PRO A 788 -41.50 25.16 65.35
C PRO A 788 -40.51 25.63 64.27
N LEU A 789 -40.04 26.87 64.42
CA LEU A 789 -39.00 27.48 63.59
C LEU A 789 -37.69 27.48 64.37
N HIS A 790 -36.68 26.74 63.91
CA HIS A 790 -35.37 26.64 64.55
C HIS A 790 -34.30 27.37 63.76
N ILE A 791 -33.51 28.20 64.44
CA ILE A 791 -32.35 28.89 63.86
C ILE A 791 -31.11 28.45 64.65
N ASN A 792 -30.19 27.76 63.99
CA ASN A 792 -28.95 27.23 64.58
C ASN A 792 -29.18 26.36 65.83
N GLY A 793 -30.25 25.55 65.85
CA GLY A 793 -30.58 24.66 66.96
C GLY A 793 -31.32 25.32 68.12
N GLU A 794 -31.58 26.63 68.09
CA GLU A 794 -32.45 27.31 69.05
C GLU A 794 -33.84 27.56 68.46
N LEU A 795 -34.88 27.38 69.28
CA LEU A 795 -36.27 27.69 68.92
C LEU A 795 -36.43 29.22 68.81
N ALA A 796 -36.66 29.70 67.59
CA ALA A 796 -36.85 31.12 67.29
C ALA A 796 -38.33 31.52 67.25
N GLY A 797 -39.22 30.58 66.94
CA GLY A 797 -40.65 30.87 66.69
C GLY A 797 -41.47 29.63 66.37
N SER A 798 -42.70 29.82 65.89
CA SER A 798 -43.51 28.76 65.31
C SER A 798 -44.46 29.27 64.23
N LEU A 799 -44.79 28.42 63.26
CA LEU A 799 -45.93 28.57 62.34
C LEU A 799 -47.07 27.65 62.79
N SER A 800 -48.30 28.12 62.70
CA SER A 800 -49.49 27.41 63.19
C SER A 800 -50.56 27.44 62.12
N LEU A 801 -50.96 26.28 61.59
CA LEU A 801 -52.07 26.14 60.62
C LEU A 801 -53.35 25.76 61.36
N GLU A 802 -54.42 26.54 61.19
CA GLU A 802 -55.61 26.50 62.04
C GLU A 802 -56.89 26.23 61.23
N SER A 803 -57.71 25.27 61.68
CA SER A 803 -59.00 24.90 61.07
C SER A 803 -60.16 25.07 62.06
N VAL A 804 -61.37 25.35 61.55
CA VAL A 804 -62.64 25.40 62.33
C VAL A 804 -63.35 24.04 62.39
N GLU A 805 -62.91 23.07 61.61
CA GLU A 805 -63.44 21.71 61.60
C GLU A 805 -62.38 20.72 62.08
N PRO A 806 -62.77 19.62 62.74
CA PRO A 806 -61.85 18.53 63.07
C PRO A 806 -61.19 18.02 61.79
N ARG A 807 -59.86 18.14 61.70
CA ARG A 807 -59.05 17.70 60.56
C ARG A 807 -57.86 16.91 61.05
N THR A 808 -57.64 15.75 60.42
CA THR A 808 -56.42 14.97 60.59
C THR A 808 -55.46 15.31 59.45
N PHE A 809 -54.29 15.84 59.77
CA PHE A 809 -53.25 16.10 58.78
C PHE A 809 -52.53 14.78 58.42
N SER A 810 -52.43 14.47 57.13
CA SER A 810 -51.69 13.31 56.64
C SER A 810 -50.17 13.48 56.85
N THR A 811 -49.44 12.35 56.84
CA THR A 811 -47.98 12.36 56.95
C THR A 811 -47.33 13.17 55.83
N GLU A 812 -47.87 13.10 54.61
CA GLU A 812 -47.41 13.89 53.48
C GLU A 812 -47.64 15.39 53.69
N GLU A 813 -48.81 15.79 54.18
CA GLU A 813 -49.12 17.19 54.48
C GLU A 813 -48.21 17.75 55.59
N ILE A 814 -47.96 16.97 56.64
CA ILE A 814 -47.08 17.36 57.73
C ILE A 814 -45.64 17.54 57.23
N ASN A 815 -45.14 16.59 56.43
CA ASN A 815 -43.79 16.66 55.87
C ASN A 815 -43.61 17.88 54.95
N LEU A 816 -44.62 18.20 54.14
CA LEU A 816 -44.58 19.36 53.25
C LEU A 816 -44.59 20.68 54.04
N ALA A 817 -45.51 20.81 55.02
CA ALA A 817 -45.59 22.01 55.85
C ALA A 817 -44.33 22.20 56.71
N TRP A 818 -43.76 21.11 57.23
CA TRP A 818 -42.47 21.11 57.93
C TRP A 818 -41.32 21.58 57.05
N SER A 819 -41.25 21.08 55.81
CA SER A 819 -40.22 21.50 54.84
C SER A 819 -40.30 23.00 54.56
N VAL A 820 -41.51 23.55 54.46
CA VAL A 820 -41.71 25.00 54.30
C VAL A 820 -41.25 25.76 55.55
N ALA A 821 -41.58 25.28 56.75
CA ALA A 821 -41.15 25.90 58.00
C ALA A 821 -39.61 25.93 58.15
N ASP A 822 -38.92 24.85 57.79
CA ASP A 822 -37.46 24.77 57.82
C ASP A 822 -36.80 25.76 56.83
N GLN A 823 -37.36 25.89 55.63
CA GLN A 823 -36.90 26.87 54.64
C GLN A 823 -37.06 28.31 55.13
N VAL A 824 -38.19 28.62 55.77
CA VAL A 824 -38.44 29.92 56.40
C VAL A 824 -37.44 30.19 57.53
N ALA A 825 -37.12 29.19 58.36
CA ALA A 825 -36.14 29.32 59.43
C ALA A 825 -34.72 29.61 58.88
N GLY A 826 -34.32 28.90 57.83
CA GLY A 826 -33.05 29.13 57.13
C GLY A 826 -32.95 30.52 56.49
N ALA A 827 -34.06 31.04 55.96
CA ALA A 827 -34.14 32.38 55.40
C ALA A 827 -33.89 33.47 56.46
N LEU A 828 -34.56 33.34 57.61
CA LEU A 828 -34.40 34.25 58.75
C LEU A 828 -32.95 34.25 59.28
N ALA A 829 -32.25 33.11 59.23
CA ALA A 829 -30.84 33.01 59.63
C ALA A 829 -29.89 33.77 58.69
N ARG A 830 -30.08 33.62 57.37
CA ARG A 830 -29.23 34.26 56.34
C ARG A 830 -29.36 35.78 56.36
N GLY A 831 -30.58 36.30 56.50
CA GLY A 831 -30.83 37.75 56.59
C GLY A 831 -30.04 38.40 57.73
N ARG A 832 -29.91 37.70 58.86
CA ARG A 832 -29.16 38.19 60.03
C ARG A 832 -27.64 38.21 59.80
N MET A 833 -27.09 37.23 59.08
CA MET A 833 -25.65 37.15 58.81
C MET A 833 -25.18 38.21 57.80
N ALA A 834 -25.97 38.45 56.75
CA ALA A 834 -25.66 39.44 55.72
C ALA A 834 -25.52 40.86 56.29
N GLN A 835 -26.40 41.24 57.24
CA GLN A 835 -26.32 42.54 57.92
C GLN A 835 -25.02 42.75 58.72
N ILE A 836 -24.46 41.69 59.30
CA ILE A 836 -23.22 41.78 60.10
C ILE A 836 -22.02 41.97 59.18
N GLN A 837 -21.91 41.21 58.08
CA GLN A 837 -20.81 41.33 57.14
C GLN A 837 -20.74 42.72 56.47
N GLN A 838 -21.89 43.27 56.06
CA GLN A 838 -21.96 44.58 55.45
C GLN A 838 -21.47 45.70 56.39
N ARG A 839 -21.76 45.59 57.69
CA ARG A 839 -21.25 46.55 58.69
C ARG A 839 -19.73 46.50 58.83
N LEU A 840 -19.12 45.30 58.81
CA LEU A 840 -17.66 45.17 58.97
C LEU A 840 -16.89 45.68 57.74
N SER A 841 -17.37 45.42 56.53
CA SER A 841 -16.75 45.95 55.30
C SER A 841 -16.78 47.47 55.25
N THR A 842 -17.90 48.09 55.66
CA THR A 842 -18.05 49.55 55.70
C THR A 842 -17.00 50.22 56.60
N VAL A 843 -16.64 49.58 57.73
CA VAL A 843 -15.65 50.12 58.67
C VAL A 843 -14.23 50.17 58.08
N VAL A 844 -13.83 49.16 57.28
CA VAL A 844 -12.49 49.11 56.66
C VAL A 844 -12.37 50.11 55.50
N GLU A 845 -13.42 50.20 54.67
CA GLU A 845 -13.50 51.14 53.53
C GLU A 845 -13.44 52.60 53.99
N GLN A 846 -14.01 52.92 55.16
CA GLN A 846 -14.03 54.27 55.73
C GLN A 846 -12.81 54.64 56.60
N SER A 847 -11.82 53.75 56.73
CA SER A 847 -10.61 54.00 57.55
C SER A 847 -9.71 55.08 56.94
N GLU A 848 -9.26 56.04 57.76
CA GLU A 848 -8.31 57.10 57.36
C GLU A 848 -6.85 56.62 57.20
N GLN A 849 -6.52 55.38 57.59
CA GLN A 849 -5.21 54.78 57.33
C GLN A 849 -5.23 53.97 56.04
N SER A 850 -4.10 53.93 55.33
CA SER A 850 -3.94 53.02 54.19
C SER A 850 -3.87 51.60 54.71
N VAL A 851 -4.81 50.76 54.26
CA VAL A 851 -4.85 49.33 54.59
C VAL A 851 -4.45 48.57 53.35
N ILE A 852 -3.45 47.71 53.48
CA ILE A 852 -2.99 46.79 52.44
C ILE A 852 -2.99 45.38 53.02
N ILE A 853 -3.58 44.44 52.31
CA ILE A 853 -3.59 43.02 52.71
C ILE A 853 -2.92 42.25 51.59
N THR A 854 -1.99 41.38 51.96
CA THR A 854 -1.28 40.51 51.02
C THR A 854 -1.45 39.04 51.39
N ASP A 855 -1.20 38.17 50.44
CA ASP A 855 -0.95 36.75 50.71
C ASP A 855 0.42 36.54 51.38
N THR A 856 0.80 35.27 51.61
CA THR A 856 2.10 34.90 52.21
C THR A 856 3.32 35.17 51.31
N ASN A 857 3.13 35.33 49.99
CA ASN A 857 4.19 35.69 49.04
C ASN A 857 4.36 37.22 48.90
N GLY A 858 3.48 37.99 49.54
CA GLY A 858 3.45 39.45 49.44
C GLY A 858 2.75 39.96 48.19
N GLU A 859 1.86 39.18 47.58
CA GLU A 859 0.96 39.66 46.52
C GLU A 859 -0.26 40.34 47.16
N ILE A 860 -0.61 41.54 46.68
CA ILE A 860 -1.69 42.35 47.24
C ILE A 860 -3.03 41.72 46.88
N ILE A 861 -3.81 41.37 47.89
CA ILE A 861 -5.17 40.81 47.75
C ILE A 861 -6.26 41.85 48.00
N TYR A 862 -5.93 42.92 48.74
CA TYR A 862 -6.86 44.02 49.01
C TYR A 862 -6.09 45.29 49.38
N VAL A 863 -6.64 46.42 48.96
CA VAL A 863 -6.28 47.75 49.47
C VAL A 863 -7.54 48.57 49.69
N ASN A 864 -7.56 49.45 50.69
CA ASN A 864 -8.70 50.35 50.90
C ASN A 864 -8.56 51.65 50.07
N PRO A 865 -9.62 52.46 49.94
CA PRO A 865 -9.58 53.71 49.15
C PRO A 865 -8.52 54.72 49.62
N THR A 866 -8.14 54.67 50.89
CA THR A 866 -7.07 55.53 51.43
C THR A 866 -5.70 55.18 50.84
N PHE A 867 -5.40 53.89 50.64
CA PHE A 867 -4.20 53.47 49.92
C PHE A 867 -4.17 53.99 48.49
N GLU A 868 -5.30 53.99 47.79
CA GLU A 868 -5.38 54.51 46.42
C GLU A 868 -5.05 56.00 46.38
N ARG A 869 -5.60 56.77 47.33
CA ARG A 869 -5.35 58.21 47.45
C ARG A 869 -3.88 58.51 47.76
N ASN A 870 -3.26 57.75 48.67
CA ASN A 870 -1.88 58.00 49.09
C ASN A 870 -0.84 57.50 48.08
N SER A 871 -1.09 56.37 47.43
CA SER A 871 -0.13 55.80 46.45
C SER A 871 -0.35 56.31 45.02
N GLY A 872 -1.56 56.77 44.70
CA GLY A 872 -1.99 57.14 43.35
C GLY A 872 -2.29 55.95 42.43
N TYR A 873 -2.20 54.71 42.93
CA TYR A 873 -2.60 53.51 42.20
C TYR A 873 -4.02 53.10 42.57
N SER A 874 -4.84 52.73 41.59
CA SER A 874 -6.14 52.14 41.89
C SER A 874 -5.99 50.70 42.38
N GLN A 875 -6.95 50.22 43.15
CA GLN A 875 -7.05 48.87 43.67
C GLN A 875 -6.88 47.85 42.53
N ALA A 876 -7.61 48.05 41.43
CA ALA A 876 -7.52 47.19 40.25
C ALA A 876 -6.11 47.08 39.65
N GLU A 877 -5.27 48.11 39.78
CA GLU A 877 -3.91 48.10 39.25
C GLU A 877 -2.90 47.40 40.17
N VAL A 878 -3.17 47.39 41.48
CA VAL A 878 -2.26 46.80 42.47
C VAL A 878 -2.64 45.40 42.90
N LEU A 879 -3.89 44.97 42.70
CA LEU A 879 -4.30 43.60 42.99
C LEU A 879 -3.41 42.59 42.23
N GLY A 880 -2.89 41.60 42.94
CA GLY A 880 -1.93 40.61 42.46
C GLY A 880 -0.50 41.13 42.28
N GLN A 881 -0.24 42.43 42.43
CA GLN A 881 1.12 42.98 42.38
C GLN A 881 1.80 42.87 43.73
N ASN A 882 3.13 42.95 43.74
CA ASN A 882 3.91 42.96 44.97
C ASN A 882 4.21 44.42 45.41
N PRO A 883 4.07 44.80 46.71
CA PRO A 883 4.27 46.17 47.21
C PRO A 883 5.63 46.79 46.87
N ARG A 884 6.62 46.00 46.42
CA ARG A 884 7.87 46.50 45.82
C ARG A 884 7.64 47.51 44.68
N LEU A 885 6.47 47.55 44.05
CA LEU A 885 6.10 48.57 43.06
C LEU A 885 6.20 50.00 43.61
N LEU A 886 6.08 50.19 44.92
CA LEU A 886 6.23 51.46 45.63
C LEU A 886 7.68 51.82 45.97
N LYS A 887 8.66 50.93 45.73
CA LYS A 887 10.06 51.10 46.15
C LYS A 887 10.71 52.34 45.50
N SER A 888 11.26 53.23 46.33
CA SER A 888 11.91 54.49 45.92
C SER A 888 13.44 54.42 45.78
N ASN A 889 14.03 53.26 46.09
CA ASN A 889 15.49 53.05 46.24
C ASN A 889 16.18 53.89 47.35
N HIS A 890 15.43 54.56 48.24
CA HIS A 890 16.02 55.21 49.43
C HIS A 890 16.47 54.21 50.50
N HIS A 891 15.79 53.07 50.61
CA HIS A 891 16.13 52.02 51.56
C HIS A 891 16.96 50.92 50.89
N ASP A 892 18.00 50.46 51.59
CA ASP A 892 18.89 49.42 51.10
C ASP A 892 18.22 48.02 51.16
N ASN A 893 18.90 47.01 50.61
CA ASN A 893 18.36 45.65 50.61
C ASN A 893 18.36 45.01 52.02
N VAL A 894 19.19 45.52 52.95
CA VAL A 894 19.26 45.02 54.33
C VAL A 894 17.96 45.35 55.07
N PHE A 895 17.46 46.58 54.91
CA PHE A 895 16.18 47.03 55.48
C PHE A 895 15.01 46.12 55.08
N TYR A 896 14.87 45.78 53.79
CA TYR A 896 13.79 44.90 53.33
C TYR A 896 13.98 43.45 53.78
N ALA A 897 15.23 42.97 53.92
CA ALA A 897 15.50 41.63 54.43
C ALA A 897 15.10 41.49 55.91
N GLU A 898 15.35 42.51 56.73
CA GLU A 898 14.94 42.55 58.13
C GLU A 898 13.40 42.55 58.29
N LEU A 899 12.70 43.33 57.46
CA LEU A 899 11.24 43.31 57.41
C LEU A 899 10.71 41.90 57.12
N TRP A 900 11.18 41.27 56.05
CA TRP A 900 10.71 39.95 55.66
C TRP A 900 11.03 38.88 56.71
N ALA A 901 12.22 38.93 57.32
CA ALA A 901 12.58 38.04 58.43
C ALA A 901 11.65 38.22 59.65
N THR A 902 11.22 39.46 59.92
CA THR A 902 10.32 39.75 61.04
C THR A 902 8.92 39.21 60.80
N ILE A 903 8.30 39.53 59.66
CA ILE A 903 6.89 39.16 59.41
C ILE A 903 6.74 37.66 59.12
N SER A 904 7.70 37.04 58.43
CA SER A 904 7.66 35.60 58.12
C SER A 904 7.78 34.71 59.36
N THR A 905 8.41 35.20 60.43
CA THR A 905 8.47 34.49 61.72
C THR A 905 7.25 34.73 62.61
N GLY A 906 6.24 35.46 62.12
CA GLY A 906 4.99 35.70 62.82
C GLY A 906 5.01 36.90 63.76
N GLN A 907 6.06 37.73 63.72
CA GLN A 907 6.20 38.95 64.51
C GLN A 907 5.65 40.18 63.76
N VAL A 908 5.26 41.21 64.50
CA VAL A 908 4.79 42.48 63.92
C VAL A 908 5.99 43.34 63.59
N TRP A 909 6.10 43.78 62.34
CA TRP A 909 7.13 44.73 61.92
C TRP A 909 6.60 46.17 61.97
N ARG A 910 7.42 47.10 62.46
CA ARG A 910 7.14 48.54 62.47
C ARG A 910 8.32 49.31 61.92
N GLY A 911 8.08 50.24 61.01
CA GLY A 911 9.12 51.04 60.43
C GLY A 911 8.58 52.13 59.51
N ARG A 912 9.49 52.95 58.99
CA ARG A 912 9.16 54.08 58.12
C ARG A 912 9.65 53.83 56.70
N PHE A 913 8.75 53.88 55.73
CA PHE A 913 9.10 53.80 54.33
C PHE A 913 9.21 55.18 53.70
N VAL A 914 10.09 55.29 52.70
CA VAL A 914 10.03 56.36 51.72
C VAL A 914 9.62 55.67 50.42
N ASN A 915 8.40 55.92 49.97
CA ASN A 915 7.81 55.23 48.83
C ASN A 915 7.51 56.21 47.69
N LYS A 916 7.48 55.67 46.47
CA LYS A 916 7.23 56.43 45.25
C LYS A 916 5.79 56.22 44.80
N MET A 917 5.03 57.31 44.72
CA MET A 917 3.69 57.34 44.14
C MET A 917 3.74 57.02 42.63
N LYS A 918 2.59 56.70 42.03
CA LYS A 918 2.46 56.42 40.59
C LYS A 918 2.99 57.53 39.68
N ASN A 919 2.76 58.79 40.05
CA ASN A 919 3.25 59.98 39.33
C ASN A 919 4.76 60.25 39.51
N GLY A 920 5.45 59.43 40.32
CA GLY A 920 6.88 59.57 40.61
C GLY A 920 7.23 60.40 41.85
N THR A 921 6.28 61.03 42.54
CA THR A 921 6.56 61.80 43.76
C THR A 921 6.89 60.88 44.93
N LEU A 922 7.85 61.28 45.76
CA LEU A 922 8.21 60.55 46.96
C LEU A 922 7.37 61.02 48.15
N HIS A 923 6.91 60.07 48.95
CA HIS A 923 6.22 60.32 50.21
C HIS A 923 6.76 59.37 51.28
N THR A 924 6.65 59.79 52.54
CA THR A 924 7.18 59.08 53.69
C THR A 924 6.02 58.60 54.55
N GLU A 925 5.99 57.31 54.86
CA GLU A 925 4.89 56.69 55.59
C GLU A 925 5.39 55.86 56.78
N ASP A 926 4.68 55.96 57.90
CA ASP A 926 4.85 55.07 59.05
C ASP A 926 3.97 53.84 58.84
N ALA A 927 4.58 52.67 58.86
CA ALA A 927 3.93 51.41 58.56
C ALA A 927 4.06 50.40 59.69
N THR A 928 2.97 49.67 59.94
CA THR A 928 2.93 48.47 60.78
C THR A 928 2.43 47.30 59.94
N ILE A 929 3.20 46.21 59.87
CA ILE A 929 2.83 45.00 59.12
C ILE A 929 2.66 43.84 60.08
N THR A 930 1.47 43.24 60.09
CA THR A 930 1.05 42.17 61.01
C THR A 930 0.68 40.91 60.24
N PRO A 931 1.21 39.73 60.62
CA PRO A 931 0.79 38.45 60.03
C PRO A 931 -0.61 38.05 60.51
N VAL A 932 -1.47 37.65 59.56
CA VAL A 932 -2.80 37.10 59.82
C VAL A 932 -2.71 35.59 59.89
N ARG A 933 -3.40 34.97 60.85
CA ARG A 933 -3.39 33.53 61.06
C ARG A 933 -4.77 32.93 60.84
N ASP A 934 -4.82 31.69 60.36
CA ASP A 934 -6.04 30.89 60.34
C ASP A 934 -6.36 30.27 61.70
N GLU A 935 -7.46 29.52 61.76
CA GLU A 935 -7.89 28.77 62.95
C GLU A 935 -6.85 27.73 63.43
N ASN A 936 -5.91 27.33 62.57
CA ASN A 936 -4.83 26.38 62.87
C ASN A 936 -3.52 27.08 63.30
N GLY A 937 -3.51 28.41 63.37
CA GLY A 937 -2.36 29.23 63.77
C GLY A 937 -1.31 29.46 62.68
N ALA A 938 -1.55 28.99 61.45
CA ALA A 938 -0.67 29.17 60.30
C ALA A 938 -0.86 30.57 59.70
N ILE A 939 0.23 31.22 59.27
CA ILE A 939 0.15 32.55 58.65
C ILE A 939 -0.46 32.41 57.25
N THR A 940 -1.57 33.10 57.00
CA THR A 940 -2.29 33.10 55.72
C THR A 940 -2.00 34.32 54.86
N GLY A 941 -1.41 35.35 55.44
CA GLY A 941 -1.06 36.59 54.76
C GLY A 941 -0.62 37.68 55.72
N TYR A 942 -0.47 38.90 55.22
CA TYR A 942 -0.01 40.05 56.00
C TYR A 942 -0.95 41.24 55.82
N VAL A 943 -1.23 41.95 56.91
CA VAL A 943 -1.98 43.23 56.89
C VAL A 943 -1.01 44.35 57.23
N GLY A 944 -0.81 45.25 56.28
CA GLY A 944 -0.11 46.51 56.47
C GLY A 944 -1.08 47.64 56.76
N LEU A 945 -0.79 48.41 57.80
CA LEU A 945 -1.42 49.70 58.09
C LEU A 945 -0.37 50.78 57.89
N GLN A 946 -0.66 51.75 57.04
CA GLN A 946 0.30 52.80 56.68
C GLN A 946 -0.34 54.19 56.84
N ARG A 947 0.42 55.11 57.43
CA ARG A 947 0.03 56.51 57.61
C ARG A 947 1.08 57.40 56.94
N ASP A 948 0.64 58.23 56.00
CA ASP A 948 1.50 59.24 55.38
C ASP A 948 1.83 60.34 56.42
N VAL A 949 3.12 60.59 56.61
CA VAL A 949 3.66 61.59 57.56
C VAL A 949 4.49 62.65 56.83
N THR A 950 4.39 62.74 55.50
CA THR A 950 5.21 63.63 54.66
C THR A 950 5.02 65.09 55.03
N GLN A 951 3.78 65.55 55.19
CA GLN A 951 3.47 66.94 55.51
C GLN A 951 3.92 67.32 56.93
N GLU A 952 3.75 66.40 57.89
CA GLU A 952 4.19 66.56 59.27
C GLU A 952 5.72 66.72 59.33
N LEU A 953 6.47 65.90 58.59
CA LEU A 953 7.93 66.00 58.50
C LEU A 953 8.39 67.29 57.80
N GLN A 954 7.72 67.72 56.72
CA GLN A 954 8.06 68.97 56.03
C GLN A 954 7.81 70.20 56.93
N MET A 955 6.71 70.21 57.69
CA MET A 955 6.44 71.26 58.67
C MET A 955 7.48 71.27 59.79
N GLU A 956 7.92 70.11 60.28
CA GLU A 956 8.97 70.02 61.29
C GLU A 956 10.32 70.52 60.78
N GLU A 957 10.68 70.20 59.52
CA GLU A 957 11.90 70.68 58.86
C GLU A 957 11.85 72.20 58.64
N GLN A 958 10.73 72.74 58.16
CA GLN A 958 10.51 74.19 58.01
C GLN A 958 10.61 74.90 59.35
N TYR A 959 9.99 74.35 60.40
CA TYR A 959 10.07 74.90 61.75
C TYR A 959 11.52 74.87 62.28
N ARG A 960 12.28 73.80 62.04
CA ARG A 960 13.72 73.75 62.36
C ARG A 960 14.52 74.78 61.58
N GLN A 961 14.22 75.01 60.29
CA GLN A 961 14.91 76.02 59.49
C GLN A 961 14.60 77.44 59.97
N VAL A 962 13.34 77.76 60.26
CA VAL A 962 12.93 79.05 60.85
C VAL A 962 13.64 79.28 62.19
N GLN A 963 13.67 78.28 63.09
CA GLN A 963 14.41 78.38 64.35
C GLN A 963 15.92 78.57 64.15
N LYS A 964 16.51 77.95 63.12
CA LYS A 964 17.93 78.17 62.77
C LYS A 964 18.16 79.59 62.25
N MET A 965 17.25 80.13 61.45
CA MET A 965 17.31 81.46 60.85
C MET A 965 17.10 82.57 61.91
N GLU A 966 16.17 82.38 62.84
CA GLU A 966 15.99 83.27 64.00
C GLU A 966 17.22 83.29 64.91
N ARG A 967 17.84 82.13 65.18
CA ARG A 967 19.09 82.06 65.95
C ARG A 967 20.27 82.73 65.24
N LEU A 968 20.36 82.65 63.91
CA LEU A 968 21.38 83.34 63.12
C LEU A 968 21.14 84.85 63.02
N ALA A 969 19.88 85.29 62.89
CA ALA A 969 19.51 86.70 62.90
C ALA A 969 19.75 87.37 64.27
N ALA A 970 19.51 86.66 65.37
CA ALA A 970 19.81 87.13 66.72
C ALA A 970 21.32 87.32 66.98
N CYS A 971 22.18 86.53 66.33
CA CYS A 971 23.64 86.69 66.43
C CYS A 971 24.23 87.80 65.53
N GLN A 972 23.51 88.29 64.51
CA GLN A 972 23.98 89.38 63.63
C GLN A 972 23.44 90.77 64.04
N ALA A 973 22.49 90.84 64.97
CA ALA A 973 21.92 92.07 65.51
C ALA A 973 22.44 92.44 66.93
N GLY A 974 23.54 91.81 67.37
CA GLY A 974 24.25 92.10 68.62
C GLY A 974 25.58 92.78 68.36
#